data_AF-A0A7L3LHU5-F1
#
_entry.id   AF-A0A7L3LHU5-F1
#
_cell.length_a   1.000
_cell.length_b   1.000
_cell.length_c   1.000
_cell.angle_alpha   90.00
_cell.angle_beta   90.00
_cell.angle_gamma   90.00
#
_symmetry.space_group_name_H-M   'P 1'
#
loop_
_entity.id
_entity.type
_entity.pdbx_description
1 polymer ?
#
loop_
_entity_poly.entity_id
_entity_poly.type
_entity_poly.pdbx_seq_one_letter_code
_entity_poly.pdbx_strand_id
1 'polypeptide(L)'
;SHKSSKREWKPLEDHSCTDVPWLLLFIVFCVGMGFICGFSIATGAAARLLSGYDSYGNICGQKNVKVEGIINSGLDLTHKKYVFFLDPCNIDIVHQKIKSLALCVSACPRKELKTLADVQKFAETNGSSLCSYELQPSEYTTDPRAAKLCPKYPVPESAPIPFFHRCAPVNISCYAKFAEALITFVSDSSVLHRLISGVMTSKEIIMGLCLLSLVLSMILMVIIRYISRVLVWILTILVILGSLGGTGVLWWLYAKQRMSAGTAETQIAKDNLRALLIYAISATVFTVILFLIMLIMRKRVALTIALFHVAGKVFIHLPLLVFQPFWTFFVLIIFWTYWITVLLFLGTAGNPVPNEEGFVEFRVVGPLKYMWWYHVVGLIWISEFILACQQMTVAGAVVTYYFTREKRNIPFTPILASVNRLVCYHLGTVAKGSFIITLVKIPRMILMYIHTQLKGKENACARCMLKACICCLWCLEKCLTYLNQNAYTATAINSTNFCTSAKDAFVILVENALRVAAINTVGDFMLFLGKVLIVCSTGLAGIMLLNYQRDYTIWVLPLIIVCLFAFLVAHCFLSIYEMVVDVLFLCFAIDTKYNDGSPGREFYMDKVLMEFVESSRKSMKEAGRRGGAEDRELKPMVGADEE
;
A
#
# COMPACT_ATOMS: atom_id res chain seq x y z
N SER A 1 -32.92 23.80 -28.84
CA SER A 1 -32.46 25.03 -28.17
C SER A 1 -32.21 24.75 -26.68
N HIS A 2 -31.03 24.24 -26.33
CA HIS A 2 -30.58 24.20 -24.93
C HIS A 2 -29.37 25.12 -24.84
N LYS A 3 -29.63 26.41 -24.59
CA LYS A 3 -28.62 27.31 -24.03
C LYS A 3 -28.27 26.74 -22.66
N SER A 4 -27.23 25.90 -22.60
CA SER A 4 -26.47 25.69 -21.38
C SER A 4 -26.01 27.09 -20.94
N SER A 5 -26.64 27.66 -19.90
CA SER A 5 -26.10 28.87 -19.29
C SER A 5 -24.68 28.51 -18.88
N LYS A 6 -23.66 29.19 -19.46
CA LYS A 6 -22.28 29.04 -19.01
C LYS A 6 -22.26 29.29 -17.51
N ARG A 7 -22.13 28.23 -16.73
CA ARG A 7 -22.10 28.32 -15.27
C ARG A 7 -20.86 29.13 -14.89
N GLU A 8 -21.07 30.23 -14.18
CA GLU A 8 -19.96 31.02 -13.65
C GLU A 8 -19.26 30.20 -12.56
N TRP A 9 -17.93 30.14 -12.63
CA TRP A 9 -17.12 29.53 -11.59
C TRP A 9 -17.06 30.50 -10.43
N LYS A 10 -17.38 30.00 -9.23
CA LYS A 10 -17.56 30.83 -8.05
C LYS A 10 -16.70 30.29 -6.90
N PRO A 11 -15.38 30.55 -6.94
CA PRO A 11 -14.46 30.04 -5.93
C PRO A 11 -14.87 30.57 -4.56
N LEU A 12 -14.97 29.67 -3.57
CA LEU A 12 -15.18 30.01 -2.16
C LEU A 12 -16.57 30.59 -1.80
N GLU A 13 -17.58 30.52 -2.69
CA GLU A 13 -18.99 30.78 -2.32
C GLU A 13 -19.60 29.61 -1.52
N ASP A 14 -20.78 29.83 -0.93
CA ASP A 14 -21.44 28.94 0.04
C ASP A 14 -21.37 27.45 -0.32
N HIS A 15 -20.82 26.68 0.62
CA HIS A 15 -20.68 25.24 0.49
C HIS A 15 -22.03 24.55 0.73
N SER A 16 -22.39 23.61 -0.15
CA SER A 16 -23.56 22.74 0.02
C SER A 16 -23.12 21.29 0.12
N CYS A 17 -23.93 20.45 0.77
CA CYS A 17 -23.66 19.02 0.88
C CYS A 17 -23.72 18.35 -0.50
N THR A 18 -22.71 17.55 -0.83
CA THR A 18 -22.58 16.90 -2.15
C THR A 18 -22.71 15.38 -2.05
N ASP A 19 -23.43 14.79 -3.01
CA ASP A 19 -23.65 13.33 -3.15
C ASP A 19 -24.12 12.62 -1.86
N VAL A 20 -25.04 13.22 -1.09
CA VAL A 20 -25.58 12.67 0.18
C VAL A 20 -26.02 11.19 0.09
N PRO A 21 -26.68 10.70 -0.98
CA PRO A 21 -27.05 9.28 -1.07
C PRO A 21 -25.84 8.33 -1.01
N TRP A 22 -24.70 8.73 -1.55
CA TRP A 22 -23.46 7.95 -1.51
C TRP A 22 -22.83 7.94 -0.13
N LEU A 23 -22.97 9.04 0.62
CA LEU A 23 -22.57 9.07 2.02
C LEU A 23 -23.42 8.09 2.85
N LEU A 24 -24.74 8.09 2.67
CA LEU A 24 -25.63 7.17 3.36
C LEU A 24 -25.30 5.70 3.03
N LEU A 25 -25.07 5.39 1.76
CA LEU A 25 -24.65 4.06 1.33
C LEU A 25 -23.34 3.62 2.01
N PHE A 26 -22.35 4.52 2.07
CA PHE A 26 -21.08 4.23 2.72
C PHE A 26 -21.22 4.03 4.23
N ILE A 27 -22.06 4.84 4.90
CA ILE A 27 -22.36 4.66 6.34
C ILE A 27 -23.02 3.31 6.59
N VAL A 28 -24.03 2.94 5.80
CA VAL A 28 -24.68 1.62 5.90
C VAL A 28 -23.66 0.50 5.70
N PHE A 29 -22.75 0.66 4.74
CA PHE A 29 -21.68 -0.30 4.52
C PHE A 29 -20.74 -0.43 5.74
N CYS A 30 -20.32 0.69 6.34
CA CYS A 30 -19.51 0.69 7.55
C CYS A 30 -20.24 0.09 8.76
N VAL A 31 -21.55 0.32 8.90
CA VAL A 31 -22.38 -0.35 9.93
C VAL A 31 -22.37 -1.87 9.73
N GLY A 32 -22.46 -2.35 8.49
CA GLY A 32 -22.32 -3.78 8.18
C GLY A 32 -20.95 -4.34 8.58
N MET A 33 -19.86 -3.57 8.39
CA MET A 33 -18.52 -3.97 8.87
C MET A 33 -18.49 -4.09 10.40
N GLY A 34 -19.09 -3.12 11.10
CA GLY A 34 -19.22 -3.16 12.56
C GLY A 34 -20.06 -4.33 13.05
N PHE A 35 -21.14 -4.67 12.33
CA PHE A 35 -21.96 -5.85 12.64
C PHE A 35 -21.16 -7.15 12.53
N ILE A 36 -20.32 -7.33 11.49
CA ILE A 36 -19.46 -8.52 11.36
C ILE A 36 -18.49 -8.63 12.53
N CYS A 37 -17.90 -7.51 12.96
CA CYS A 37 -17.04 -7.48 14.14
C CYS A 37 -17.81 -7.91 15.40
N GLY A 38 -18.95 -7.26 15.68
CA GLY A 38 -19.80 -7.56 16.83
C GLY A 38 -20.31 -9.01 16.85
N PHE A 39 -20.73 -9.52 15.69
CA PHE A 39 -21.15 -10.90 15.52
C PHE A 39 -20.01 -11.89 15.82
N SER A 40 -18.80 -11.64 15.32
CA SER A 40 -17.65 -12.51 15.56
C SER A 40 -17.25 -12.55 17.05
N ILE A 41 -17.42 -11.44 17.76
CA ILE A 41 -17.22 -11.38 19.22
C ILE A 41 -18.36 -12.13 19.94
N ALA A 42 -19.62 -11.85 19.59
CA ALA A 42 -20.80 -12.42 20.26
C ALA A 42 -20.90 -13.95 20.13
N THR A 43 -20.47 -14.50 19.00
CA THR A 43 -20.42 -15.95 18.73
C THR A 43 -19.26 -16.67 19.45
N GLY A 44 -18.43 -15.95 20.20
CA GLY A 44 -17.27 -16.51 20.90
C GLY A 44 -16.07 -16.82 20.00
N ALA A 45 -16.10 -16.43 18.72
CA ALA A 45 -14.97 -16.66 17.81
C ALA A 45 -13.69 -15.96 18.30
N ALA A 46 -13.81 -14.73 18.82
CA ALA A 46 -12.70 -14.03 19.46
C ALA A 46 -12.11 -14.80 20.65
N ALA A 47 -12.97 -15.40 21.49
CA ALA A 47 -12.53 -16.22 22.63
C ALA A 47 -11.87 -17.52 22.17
N ARG A 48 -12.38 -18.18 21.12
CA ARG A 48 -11.75 -19.35 20.50
C ARG A 48 -10.37 -19.04 19.92
N LEU A 49 -10.16 -17.83 19.39
CA LEU A 49 -8.85 -17.41 18.88
C LEU A 49 -7.85 -17.19 20.02
N LEU A 50 -8.24 -16.43 21.05
CA LEU A 50 -7.36 -16.00 22.15
C LEU A 50 -7.11 -17.10 23.17
N SER A 51 -8.19 -17.69 23.68
CA SER A 51 -8.15 -18.70 24.76
C SER A 51 -8.06 -20.12 24.23
N GLY A 52 -8.46 -20.35 22.97
CA GLY A 52 -8.53 -21.70 22.41
C GLY A 52 -9.71 -22.51 22.94
N TYR A 53 -9.86 -23.72 22.41
CA TYR A 53 -10.91 -24.66 22.78
C TYR A 53 -10.38 -26.09 22.75
N ASP A 54 -11.01 -26.98 23.53
CA ASP A 54 -10.72 -28.41 23.57
C ASP A 54 -11.40 -29.17 22.42
N SER A 55 -11.08 -30.45 22.24
CA SER A 55 -11.71 -31.28 21.19
C SER A 55 -13.22 -31.51 21.37
N TYR A 56 -13.78 -31.17 22.52
CA TYR A 56 -15.21 -31.29 22.83
C TYR A 56 -15.96 -29.96 22.62
N GLY A 57 -15.28 -28.92 22.12
CA GLY A 57 -15.87 -27.63 21.80
C GLY A 57 -15.96 -26.65 22.98
N ASN A 58 -15.40 -26.99 24.14
CA ASN A 58 -15.35 -26.09 25.28
C ASN A 58 -14.21 -25.09 25.12
N ILE A 59 -14.50 -23.81 25.30
CA ILE A 59 -13.51 -22.74 25.33
C ILE A 59 -12.84 -22.73 26.71
N CYS A 60 -11.51 -22.68 26.71
CA CYS A 60 -10.73 -22.70 27.94
C CYS A 60 -10.85 -21.38 28.71
N GLY A 61 -10.88 -21.45 30.04
CA GLY A 61 -10.92 -20.27 30.92
C GLY A 61 -12.29 -19.62 31.09
N GLN A 62 -13.37 -20.28 30.66
CA GLN A 62 -14.75 -19.78 30.81
C GLN A 62 -15.78 -20.90 31.01
N LYS A 63 -17.03 -20.51 31.28
CA LYS A 63 -18.19 -21.41 31.32
C LYS A 63 -18.68 -21.69 29.90
N ASN A 64 -18.98 -22.95 29.61
CA ASN A 64 -19.37 -23.38 28.27
C ASN A 64 -20.82 -23.86 28.22
N VAL A 65 -21.42 -23.76 27.05
CA VAL A 65 -22.77 -24.27 26.78
C VAL A 65 -22.65 -25.68 26.20
N LYS A 66 -23.55 -26.57 26.62
CA LYS A 66 -23.57 -27.96 26.17
C LYS A 66 -23.92 -28.04 24.68
N VAL A 67 -23.15 -28.84 23.95
CA VAL A 67 -23.41 -29.19 22.55
C VAL A 67 -24.18 -30.51 22.54
N GLU A 68 -25.30 -30.55 21.81
CA GLU A 68 -26.11 -31.75 21.71
C GLU A 68 -25.32 -32.92 21.11
N GLY A 69 -25.47 -34.11 21.69
CA GLY A 69 -24.78 -35.33 21.25
C GLY A 69 -23.34 -35.51 21.75
N ILE A 70 -22.75 -34.53 22.46
CA ILE A 70 -21.36 -34.62 22.97
C ILE A 70 -21.35 -34.58 24.50
N ILE A 71 -20.94 -35.68 25.14
CA ILE A 71 -20.99 -35.87 26.60
C ILE A 71 -20.10 -34.85 27.32
N ASN A 72 -18.85 -34.71 26.89
CA ASN A 72 -17.83 -33.87 27.54
C ASN A 72 -17.90 -32.39 27.12
N SER A 73 -19.02 -31.94 26.55
CA SER A 73 -19.25 -30.53 26.20
C SER A 73 -20.05 -29.80 27.30
N GLY A 74 -19.96 -28.48 27.33
CA GLY A 74 -20.65 -27.64 28.33
C GLY A 74 -20.00 -27.64 29.71
N LEU A 75 -18.70 -27.96 29.79
CA LEU A 75 -17.97 -27.99 31.07
C LEU A 75 -17.63 -26.57 31.55
N ASP A 76 -17.62 -26.38 32.88
CA ASP A 76 -17.06 -25.18 33.49
C ASP A 76 -15.53 -25.29 33.53
N LEU A 77 -14.87 -24.56 32.64
CA LEU A 77 -13.41 -24.57 32.48
C LEU A 77 -12.77 -23.26 32.94
N THR A 78 -13.45 -22.51 33.81
CA THR A 78 -12.98 -21.20 34.30
C THR A 78 -11.56 -21.25 34.88
N HIS A 79 -11.19 -22.34 35.55
CA HIS A 79 -9.86 -22.55 36.14
C HIS A 79 -8.84 -23.22 35.21
N LYS A 80 -9.28 -23.70 34.03
CA LYS A 80 -8.43 -24.40 33.05
C LYS A 80 -8.25 -23.50 31.83
N LYS A 81 -7.26 -22.62 31.89
CA LYS A 81 -7.08 -21.52 30.92
C LYS A 81 -6.32 -21.92 29.66
N TYR A 82 -5.48 -22.95 29.70
CA TYR A 82 -4.56 -23.27 28.61
C TYR A 82 -5.03 -24.46 27.78
N VAL A 83 -4.88 -24.41 26.47
CA VAL A 83 -5.03 -25.59 25.60
C VAL A 83 -3.74 -26.41 25.60
N PHE A 84 -3.87 -27.71 25.84
CA PHE A 84 -2.81 -28.71 25.75
C PHE A 84 -3.18 -29.77 24.71
N PHE A 85 -2.24 -30.14 23.84
CA PHE A 85 -2.43 -31.20 22.84
C PHE A 85 -1.72 -32.46 23.32
N LEU A 86 -2.40 -33.61 23.23
CA LEU A 86 -1.86 -34.90 23.70
C LEU A 86 -0.66 -35.39 22.87
N ASP A 87 -0.63 -35.01 21.60
CA ASP A 87 0.40 -35.31 20.62
C ASP A 87 0.55 -34.09 19.70
N PRO A 88 1.27 -33.04 20.15
CA PRO A 88 1.42 -31.80 19.39
C PRO A 88 2.14 -32.01 18.05
N CYS A 89 2.78 -33.16 17.84
CA CYS A 89 3.53 -33.50 16.63
C CYS A 89 2.71 -34.27 15.59
N ASN A 90 1.51 -34.75 15.92
CA ASN A 90 0.63 -35.44 14.98
C ASN A 90 -0.23 -34.45 14.19
N ILE A 91 0.27 -34.05 13.02
CA ILE A 91 -0.33 -32.99 12.19
C ILE A 91 -0.85 -33.57 10.88
N ASP A 92 -2.06 -33.20 10.49
CA ASP A 92 -2.57 -33.34 9.13
C ASP A 92 -2.11 -32.15 8.30
N ILE A 93 -1.10 -32.40 7.46
CA ILE A 93 -0.50 -31.40 6.57
C ILE A 93 -1.49 -30.97 5.47
N VAL A 94 -2.38 -31.86 5.04
CA VAL A 94 -3.33 -31.60 3.94
C VAL A 94 -4.45 -30.68 4.41
N HIS A 95 -4.95 -30.87 5.64
CA HIS A 95 -6.04 -30.07 6.20
C HIS A 95 -5.56 -28.99 7.18
N GLN A 96 -4.25 -28.85 7.40
CA GLN A 96 -3.64 -27.87 8.31
C GLN A 96 -4.19 -27.96 9.74
N LYS A 97 -4.44 -29.18 10.23
CA LYS A 97 -5.04 -29.44 11.55
C LYS A 97 -4.12 -30.36 12.37
N ILE A 98 -4.07 -30.15 13.68
CA ILE A 98 -3.44 -31.11 14.58
C ILE A 98 -4.45 -32.25 14.79
N LYS A 99 -4.10 -33.48 14.37
CA LYS A 99 -4.90 -34.69 14.63
C LYS A 99 -4.59 -35.23 16.01
N SER A 100 -4.81 -34.40 17.01
CA SER A 100 -4.58 -34.75 18.40
C SER A 100 -5.71 -34.23 19.26
N LEU A 101 -6.03 -34.99 20.29
CA LEU A 101 -6.97 -34.56 21.32
C LEU A 101 -6.39 -33.32 22.00
N ALA A 102 -7.18 -32.26 22.04
CA ALA A 102 -6.89 -31.02 22.74
C ALA A 102 -7.72 -30.96 24.02
N LEU A 103 -7.10 -30.53 25.13
CA LEU A 103 -7.73 -30.40 26.43
C LEU A 103 -7.44 -29.03 27.02
N CYS A 104 -8.40 -28.47 27.74
CA CYS A 104 -8.14 -27.34 28.62
C CYS A 104 -7.49 -27.81 29.93
N VAL A 105 -6.38 -27.17 30.29
CA VAL A 105 -5.54 -27.46 31.47
C VAL A 105 -5.27 -26.18 32.28
N SER A 106 -4.97 -26.32 33.57
CA SER A 106 -4.68 -25.18 34.46
C SER A 106 -3.23 -24.72 34.39
N ALA A 107 -2.30 -25.63 34.09
CA ALA A 107 -0.87 -25.33 33.94
C ALA A 107 -0.21 -26.21 32.86
N CYS A 108 0.72 -25.61 32.10
CA CYS A 108 1.57 -26.32 31.13
C CYS A 108 2.72 -27.07 31.82
N PRO A 109 3.16 -28.23 31.28
CA PRO A 109 4.27 -28.99 31.84
C PRO A 109 5.61 -28.29 31.61
N ARG A 110 6.16 -27.64 32.64
CA ARG A 110 7.45 -26.93 32.58
C ARG A 110 8.68 -27.84 32.66
N LYS A 111 8.49 -29.15 32.64
CA LYS A 111 9.54 -30.17 32.62
C LYS A 111 9.08 -31.33 31.77
N GLU A 112 10.03 -32.03 31.15
CA GLU A 112 9.74 -33.24 30.40
C GLU A 112 9.17 -34.34 31.32
N LEU A 113 8.06 -34.96 30.92
CA LEU A 113 7.43 -36.07 31.64
C LEU A 113 7.69 -37.36 30.85
N LYS A 114 8.46 -38.29 31.42
CA LYS A 114 8.98 -39.45 30.69
C LYS A 114 8.05 -40.66 30.74
N THR A 115 7.24 -40.75 31.78
CA THR A 115 6.36 -41.89 32.04
C THR A 115 4.94 -41.43 32.39
N LEU A 116 3.99 -42.37 32.32
CA LEU A 116 2.61 -42.12 32.71
C LEU A 116 2.47 -41.81 34.21
N ALA A 117 3.36 -42.37 35.05
CA ALA A 117 3.43 -42.03 36.47
C ALA A 117 3.85 -40.57 36.71
N ASP A 118 4.72 -40.01 35.86
CA ASP A 118 5.09 -38.60 35.93
C ASP A 118 3.90 -37.69 35.58
N VAL A 119 3.05 -38.12 34.63
CA VAL A 119 1.81 -37.43 34.26
C VAL A 119 0.78 -37.46 35.40
N GLN A 120 0.62 -38.61 36.06
CA GLN A 120 -0.22 -38.74 37.25
C GLN A 120 0.25 -37.81 38.37
N LYS A 121 1.55 -37.85 38.71
CA LYS A 121 2.15 -37.01 39.73
C LYS A 121 1.99 -35.52 39.41
N PHE A 122 2.13 -35.13 38.15
CA PHE A 122 1.90 -33.75 37.70
C PHE A 122 0.45 -33.31 37.94
N ALA A 123 -0.52 -34.17 37.63
CA ALA A 123 -1.94 -33.88 37.85
C ALA A 123 -2.26 -33.70 39.34
N GLU A 124 -1.74 -34.56 40.20
CA GLU A 124 -1.95 -34.51 41.67
C GLU A 124 -1.26 -33.30 42.31
N THR A 125 -0.02 -32.99 41.89
CA THR A 125 0.78 -31.92 42.52
C THR A 125 0.36 -30.52 42.05
N ASN A 126 0.10 -30.36 40.75
CA ASN A 126 -0.18 -29.06 40.14
C ASN A 126 -1.68 -28.80 39.90
N GLY A 127 -2.55 -29.80 40.17
CA GLY A 127 -3.99 -29.70 39.90
C GLY A 127 -4.31 -29.57 38.40
N SER A 128 -3.46 -30.09 37.52
CA SER A 128 -3.56 -29.95 36.06
C SER A 128 -3.58 -31.32 35.38
N SER A 129 -4.77 -31.82 35.06
CA SER A 129 -4.95 -33.11 34.38
C SER A 129 -4.61 -33.02 32.89
N LEU A 130 -3.63 -33.82 32.45
CA LEU A 130 -3.19 -33.87 31.04
C LEU A 130 -3.86 -35.01 30.23
N CYS A 131 -4.67 -35.86 30.86
CA CYS A 131 -5.46 -36.90 30.20
C CYS A 131 -6.92 -36.50 30.04
N SER A 132 -7.66 -37.23 29.20
CA SER A 132 -9.09 -37.02 28.93
C SER A 132 -9.92 -36.87 30.20
N TYR A 133 -10.99 -36.07 30.13
CA TYR A 133 -11.90 -35.81 31.25
C TYR A 133 -12.62 -37.05 31.78
N GLU A 134 -12.58 -38.16 31.04
CA GLU A 134 -13.17 -39.45 31.41
C GLU A 134 -12.35 -40.22 32.46
N LEU A 135 -11.08 -39.88 32.65
CA LEU A 135 -10.18 -40.57 33.58
C LEU A 135 -9.85 -39.68 34.78
N GLN A 136 -9.91 -40.26 35.97
CA GLN A 136 -9.38 -39.58 37.16
C GLN A 136 -7.85 -39.77 37.25
N PRO A 137 -7.09 -38.83 37.85
CA PRO A 137 -5.65 -38.96 38.01
C PRO A 137 -5.20 -40.28 38.63
N SER A 138 -5.95 -40.81 39.60
CA SER A 138 -5.67 -42.09 40.27
C SER A 138 -5.76 -43.32 39.35
N GLU A 139 -6.44 -43.19 38.20
CA GLU A 139 -6.71 -44.29 37.27
C GLU A 139 -5.72 -44.34 36.10
N TYR A 140 -4.83 -43.34 35.99
CA TYR A 140 -3.94 -43.22 34.82
C TYR A 140 -3.04 -44.44 34.63
N THR A 141 -2.57 -45.04 35.71
CA THR A 141 -1.65 -46.20 35.65
C THR A 141 -2.37 -47.56 35.67
N THR A 142 -3.67 -47.58 35.97
CA THR A 142 -4.45 -48.81 36.17
C THR A 142 -5.47 -49.06 35.06
N ASP A 143 -6.01 -48.02 34.41
CA ASP A 143 -6.96 -48.17 33.31
C ASP A 143 -6.24 -48.47 31.98
N PRO A 144 -6.55 -49.60 31.30
CA PRO A 144 -5.94 -49.94 30.01
C PRO A 144 -6.24 -48.92 28.90
N ARG A 145 -7.28 -48.09 29.03
CA ARG A 145 -7.63 -47.02 28.08
C ARG A 145 -6.70 -45.82 28.16
N ALA A 146 -5.87 -45.71 29.20
CA ALA A 146 -4.93 -44.60 29.36
C ALA A 146 -3.97 -44.45 28.17
N ALA A 147 -3.60 -45.54 27.50
CA ALA A 147 -2.75 -45.50 26.30
C ALA A 147 -3.32 -44.65 25.15
N LYS A 148 -4.65 -44.49 25.06
CA LYS A 148 -5.33 -43.67 24.05
C LYS A 148 -5.79 -42.31 24.60
N LEU A 149 -6.12 -42.24 25.88
CA LEU A 149 -6.73 -41.07 26.53
C LEU A 149 -5.72 -40.14 27.22
N CYS A 150 -4.45 -40.54 27.30
CA CYS A 150 -3.35 -39.75 27.85
C CYS A 150 -2.31 -39.37 26.76
N PRO A 151 -1.49 -38.34 27.00
CA PRO A 151 -0.49 -37.89 26.04
C PRO A 151 0.57 -38.96 25.78
N LYS A 152 1.14 -38.96 24.57
CA LYS A 152 2.28 -39.82 24.25
C LYS A 152 3.51 -39.34 25.01
N TYR A 153 4.23 -40.29 25.60
CA TYR A 153 5.47 -40.02 26.33
C TYR A 153 6.71 -40.28 25.45
N PRO A 154 7.80 -39.51 25.62
CA PRO A 154 7.94 -38.42 26.59
C PRO A 154 7.13 -37.17 26.20
N VAL A 155 6.45 -36.56 27.18
CA VAL A 155 5.74 -35.29 27.01
C VAL A 155 6.78 -34.16 27.05
N PRO A 156 6.93 -33.36 25.99
CA PRO A 156 7.95 -32.34 25.94
C PRO A 156 7.66 -31.20 26.93
N GLU A 157 8.74 -30.62 27.44
CA GLU A 157 8.67 -29.36 28.20
C GLU A 157 7.98 -28.28 27.36
N SER A 158 6.95 -27.65 27.94
CA SER A 158 6.06 -26.71 27.27
C SER A 158 5.82 -25.45 28.09
N ALA A 159 5.75 -24.32 27.40
CA ALA A 159 5.46 -23.00 27.96
C ALA A 159 4.21 -22.40 27.30
N PRO A 160 3.46 -21.53 28.00
CA PRO A 160 2.34 -20.82 27.39
C PRO A 160 2.85 -19.83 26.33
N ILE A 161 2.21 -19.81 25.15
CA ILE A 161 2.51 -18.83 24.11
C ILE A 161 2.09 -17.43 24.60
N PRO A 162 2.92 -16.37 24.43
CA PRO A 162 2.51 -15.01 24.74
C PRO A 162 1.21 -14.64 24.02
N PHE A 163 0.25 -14.04 24.74
CA PHE A 163 -1.07 -13.61 24.25
C PHE A 163 -2.05 -14.72 23.82
N PHE A 164 -1.59 -15.96 23.63
CA PHE A 164 -2.44 -17.10 23.27
C PHE A 164 -2.34 -18.17 24.34
N HIS A 165 -3.45 -18.51 25.02
CA HIS A 165 -3.45 -19.47 26.12
C HIS A 165 -3.28 -20.93 25.62
N ARG A 166 -2.14 -21.25 25.02
CA ARG A 166 -1.81 -22.57 24.47
C ARG A 166 -0.45 -23.02 25.01
N CYS A 167 -0.36 -24.26 25.44
CA CYS A 167 0.91 -24.88 25.80
C CYS A 167 1.65 -25.30 24.53
N ALA A 168 2.82 -24.73 24.31
CA ALA A 168 3.69 -25.07 23.19
C ALA A 168 5.03 -25.63 23.69
N PRO A 169 5.52 -26.74 23.11
CA PRO A 169 6.87 -27.24 23.34
C PRO A 169 7.94 -26.16 23.22
N VAL A 170 8.88 -26.13 24.17
CA VAL A 170 10.03 -25.20 24.15
C VAL A 170 11.00 -25.57 23.02
N ASN A 171 11.18 -26.87 22.75
CA ASN A 171 11.97 -27.35 21.62
C ASN A 171 11.12 -27.40 20.34
N ILE A 172 11.48 -26.55 19.37
CA ILE A 172 10.77 -26.33 18.11
C ILE A 172 10.97 -27.50 17.11
N SER A 173 11.83 -28.47 17.40
CA SER A 173 12.14 -29.62 16.52
C SER A 173 10.88 -30.39 16.06
N CYS A 174 9.84 -30.45 16.89
CA CYS A 174 8.54 -31.03 16.56
C CYS A 174 7.73 -30.18 15.56
N TYR A 175 7.72 -28.86 15.71
CA TYR A 175 7.06 -27.94 14.78
C TYR A 175 7.86 -27.69 13.51
N ALA A 176 9.12 -28.13 13.44
CA ALA A 176 9.94 -27.99 12.25
C ALA A 176 9.24 -28.55 11.01
N LYS A 177 8.50 -29.67 11.11
CA LYS A 177 7.70 -30.22 10.00
C LYS A 177 6.50 -29.35 9.59
N PHE A 178 5.83 -28.69 10.54
CA PHE A 178 4.73 -27.76 10.26
C PHE A 178 5.25 -26.44 9.66
N ALA A 179 6.35 -25.92 10.20
CA ALA A 179 7.07 -24.79 9.65
C ALA A 179 7.55 -25.12 8.24
N GLU A 180 8.13 -26.31 8.01
CA GLU A 180 8.58 -26.79 6.70
C GLU A 180 7.41 -26.95 5.71
N ALA A 181 6.22 -27.38 6.14
CA ALA A 181 5.01 -27.43 5.30
C ALA A 181 4.45 -26.03 4.96
N LEU A 182 4.45 -25.11 5.93
CA LEU A 182 4.04 -23.71 5.72
C LEU A 182 5.06 -22.95 4.85
N ILE A 183 6.34 -23.29 4.97
CA ILE A 183 7.46 -22.74 4.20
C ILE A 183 7.51 -23.34 2.79
N THR A 184 7.25 -24.64 2.61
CA THR A 184 7.15 -25.25 1.27
C THR A 184 5.96 -24.71 0.48
N PHE A 185 4.87 -24.30 1.14
CA PHE A 185 3.76 -23.55 0.50
C PHE A 185 4.13 -22.10 0.13
N VAL A 186 5.16 -21.52 0.77
CA VAL A 186 5.66 -20.14 0.56
C VAL A 186 7.00 -20.10 -0.21
N SER A 187 7.50 -21.25 -0.68
CA SER A 187 8.79 -21.50 -1.36
C SER A 187 9.85 -22.10 -0.44
N ASP A 188 10.18 -23.34 -0.78
CA ASP A 188 11.27 -24.19 -0.34
C ASP A 188 12.63 -23.47 -0.27
N SER A 189 13.02 -22.94 0.89
CA SER A 189 14.41 -22.50 1.08
C SER A 189 14.82 -22.32 2.54
N SER A 190 15.94 -22.97 2.90
CA SER A 190 16.84 -22.63 4.02
C SER A 190 17.27 -21.15 4.05
N VAL A 191 16.98 -20.42 2.97
CA VAL A 191 17.12 -18.97 2.83
C VAL A 191 16.25 -18.25 3.85
N LEU A 192 14.96 -18.58 4.04
CA LEU A 192 14.06 -17.84 4.94
C LEU A 192 14.56 -17.77 6.39
N HIS A 193 15.09 -18.87 6.93
CA HIS A 193 15.70 -18.88 8.26
C HIS A 193 16.95 -17.99 8.34
N ARG A 194 17.80 -18.00 7.30
CA ARG A 194 18.94 -17.09 7.17
C ARG A 194 18.49 -15.63 6.99
N LEU A 195 17.35 -15.39 6.35
CA LEU A 195 16.75 -14.05 6.19
C LEU A 195 16.31 -13.49 7.53
N ILE A 196 15.56 -14.28 8.32
CA ILE A 196 15.07 -13.86 9.63
C ILE A 196 16.24 -13.61 10.58
N SER A 197 17.23 -14.51 10.62
CA SER A 197 18.43 -14.33 11.44
C SER A 197 19.24 -13.08 11.03
N GLY A 198 19.40 -12.83 9.73
CA GLY A 198 20.07 -11.64 9.20
C GLY A 198 19.36 -10.34 9.56
N VAL A 199 18.02 -10.30 9.45
CA VAL A 199 17.20 -9.13 9.83
C VAL A 199 17.28 -8.88 11.35
N MET A 200 17.19 -9.93 12.16
CA MET A 200 17.24 -9.80 13.62
C MET A 200 18.60 -9.30 14.13
N THR A 201 19.69 -9.75 13.49
CA THR A 201 21.05 -9.31 13.84
C THR A 201 21.31 -7.86 13.43
N SER A 202 20.83 -7.43 12.26
CA SER A 202 21.05 -6.08 11.73
C SER A 202 19.93 -5.08 12.07
N LYS A 203 19.01 -5.41 12.98
CA LYS A 203 17.80 -4.60 13.27
C LYS A 203 18.10 -3.14 13.60
N GLU A 204 19.16 -2.86 14.37
CA GLU A 204 19.52 -1.50 14.79
C GLU A 204 20.00 -0.66 13.60
N ILE A 205 20.80 -1.27 12.72
CA ILE A 205 21.27 -0.65 11.46
C ILE A 205 20.09 -0.40 10.52
N ILE A 206 19.19 -1.38 10.37
CA ILE A 206 17.98 -1.24 9.55
C ILE A 206 17.12 -0.08 10.06
N MET A 207 16.87 0.00 11.37
CA MET A 207 16.10 1.11 11.97
C MET A 207 16.78 2.46 11.73
N GLY A 208 18.10 2.54 11.91
CA GLY A 208 18.88 3.75 11.62
C GLY A 208 18.79 4.20 10.16
N LEU A 209 18.88 3.26 9.21
CA LEU A 209 18.73 3.55 7.78
C LEU A 209 17.30 3.92 7.38
N CYS A 210 16.30 3.32 8.02
CA CYS A 210 14.90 3.70 7.84
C CYS A 210 14.66 5.14 8.30
N LEU A 211 15.19 5.53 9.47
CA LEU A 211 15.13 6.90 9.96
C LEU A 211 15.88 7.87 9.03
N LEU A 212 17.06 7.48 8.54
CA LEU A 212 17.81 8.26 7.56
C LEU A 212 16.97 8.52 6.29
N SER A 213 16.30 7.49 5.75
CA SER A 213 15.45 7.64 4.56
C SER A 213 14.28 8.60 4.78
N LEU A 214 13.71 8.61 5.98
CA LEU A 214 12.65 9.54 6.38
C LEU A 214 13.17 10.97 6.42
N VAL A 215 14.31 11.20 7.08
CA VAL A 215 14.96 12.51 7.17
C VAL A 215 15.35 13.02 5.79
N LEU A 216 15.97 12.18 4.94
CA LEU A 216 16.32 12.53 3.57
C LEU A 216 15.08 12.89 2.73
N SER A 217 13.96 12.18 2.90
CA SER A 217 12.70 12.49 2.22
C SER A 217 12.13 13.85 2.64
N MET A 218 12.20 14.15 3.94
CA MET A 218 11.80 15.46 4.48
C MET A 218 12.71 16.58 4.00
N ILE A 219 14.02 16.36 3.99
CA ILE A 219 15.01 17.32 3.48
C ILE A 219 14.76 17.58 1.99
N LEU A 220 14.61 16.54 1.16
CA LEU A 220 14.31 16.70 -0.26
C LEU A 220 13.02 17.50 -0.45
N MET A 221 12.00 17.23 0.38
CA MET A 221 10.76 17.99 0.37
C MET A 221 10.91 19.46 0.72
N VAL A 222 11.91 19.82 1.52
CA VAL A 222 12.24 21.20 1.86
C VAL A 222 13.11 21.83 0.76
N ILE A 223 14.08 21.10 0.21
CA ILE A 223 14.95 21.57 -0.88
C ILE A 223 14.13 21.93 -2.12
N ILE A 224 13.12 21.11 -2.47
CA ILE A 224 12.19 21.39 -3.56
C ILE A 224 11.50 22.76 -3.37
N ARG A 225 11.31 23.23 -2.14
CA ARG A 225 10.68 24.54 -1.83
C ARG A 225 11.59 25.72 -2.17
N TYR A 226 12.86 25.64 -1.81
CA TYR A 226 13.77 26.79 -1.88
C TYR A 226 14.42 26.95 -3.25
N ILE A 227 14.65 25.85 -3.95
CA ILE A 227 15.51 25.86 -5.13
C ILE A 227 14.88 25.14 -6.33
N SER A 228 13.56 25.07 -6.44
CA SER A 228 12.86 24.38 -7.56
C SER A 228 13.44 24.69 -8.96
N ARG A 229 13.86 25.93 -9.21
CA ARG A 229 14.51 26.31 -10.49
C ARG A 229 15.89 25.68 -10.68
N VAL A 230 16.77 25.71 -9.69
CA VAL A 230 18.15 25.15 -9.81
C VAL A 230 18.16 23.64 -9.56
N LEU A 231 17.28 23.14 -8.69
CA LEU A 231 17.13 21.74 -8.34
C LEU A 231 16.84 20.88 -9.57
N VAL A 232 15.99 21.35 -10.48
CA VAL A 232 15.74 20.65 -11.75
C VAL A 232 17.04 20.45 -12.52
N TRP A 233 17.86 21.49 -12.66
CA TRP A 233 19.14 21.39 -13.36
C TRP A 233 20.15 20.52 -12.61
N ILE A 234 20.27 20.67 -11.28
CA ILE A 234 21.17 19.87 -10.46
C ILE A 234 20.80 18.39 -10.52
N LEU A 235 19.53 18.03 -10.31
CA LEU A 235 19.07 16.65 -10.37
C LEU A 235 19.28 16.07 -11.77
N THR A 236 18.96 16.84 -12.82
CA THR A 236 19.20 16.44 -14.21
C THR A 236 20.68 16.16 -14.46
N ILE A 237 21.57 17.07 -14.08
CA ILE A 237 23.02 16.94 -14.27
C ILE A 237 23.55 15.76 -13.47
N LEU A 238 23.17 15.65 -12.19
CA LEU A 238 23.63 14.59 -11.30
C LEU A 238 23.23 13.21 -11.80
N VAL A 239 22.01 13.06 -12.34
CA VAL A 239 21.57 11.77 -12.88
C VAL A 239 22.21 11.45 -14.22
N ILE A 240 22.42 12.44 -15.08
CA ILE A 240 23.17 12.23 -16.33
C ILE A 240 24.61 11.78 -16.00
N LEU A 241 25.30 12.51 -15.12
CA LEU A 241 26.67 12.17 -14.69
C LEU A 241 26.72 10.81 -13.98
N GLY A 242 25.77 10.54 -13.09
CA GLY A 242 25.66 9.26 -12.37
C GLY A 242 25.38 8.09 -13.32
N SER A 243 24.51 8.26 -14.31
CA SER A 243 24.18 7.21 -15.29
C SER A 243 25.34 6.95 -16.25
N LEU A 244 26.02 8.01 -16.72
CA LEU A 244 27.23 7.90 -17.53
C LEU A 244 28.37 7.24 -16.75
N GLY A 245 28.58 7.67 -15.51
CA GLY A 245 29.59 7.11 -14.61
C GLY A 245 29.32 5.64 -14.28
N GLY A 246 28.08 5.31 -13.89
CA GLY A 246 27.67 3.94 -13.58
C GLY A 246 27.79 3.00 -14.79
N THR A 247 27.36 3.45 -15.96
CA THR A 247 27.53 2.70 -17.22
C THR A 247 29.02 2.50 -17.54
N GLY A 248 29.84 3.55 -17.38
CA GLY A 248 31.29 3.47 -17.56
C GLY A 248 31.97 2.47 -16.61
N VAL A 249 31.59 2.47 -15.33
CA VAL A 249 32.09 1.51 -14.33
C VAL A 249 31.68 0.09 -14.68
N LEU A 250 30.43 -0.15 -15.11
CA LEU A 250 29.96 -1.48 -15.51
C LEU A 250 30.72 -2.01 -16.73
N TRP A 251 30.96 -1.18 -17.74
CA TRP A 251 31.78 -1.55 -18.90
C TRP A 251 33.24 -1.78 -18.52
N TRP A 252 33.80 -0.99 -17.61
CA TRP A 252 35.16 -1.19 -17.10
C TRP A 252 35.30 -2.49 -16.31
N LEU A 253 34.34 -2.81 -15.42
CA LEU A 253 34.29 -4.07 -14.68
C LEU A 253 34.14 -5.27 -15.62
N TYR A 254 33.30 -5.17 -16.65
CA TYR A 254 33.17 -6.20 -17.68
C TYR A 254 34.49 -6.40 -18.44
N ALA A 255 35.16 -5.33 -18.87
CA ALA A 255 36.44 -5.41 -19.57
C ALA A 255 37.51 -6.04 -18.68
N LYS A 256 37.63 -5.60 -17.43
CA LYS A 256 38.58 -6.14 -16.45
C LYS A 256 38.34 -7.63 -16.20
N GLN A 257 37.10 -8.03 -15.94
CA GLN A 257 36.74 -9.42 -15.69
C GLN A 257 36.94 -10.30 -16.94
N ARG A 258 36.66 -9.78 -18.14
CA ARG A 258 36.91 -10.48 -19.41
C ARG A 258 38.39 -10.76 -19.63
N MET A 259 39.26 -9.80 -19.30
CA MET A 259 40.71 -9.96 -19.39
C MET A 259 41.24 -10.97 -18.36
N SER A 260 40.74 -10.93 -17.12
CA SER A 260 41.12 -11.89 -16.06
C SER A 260 40.51 -13.29 -16.23
N ALA A 261 39.37 -13.42 -16.92
CA ALA A 261 38.75 -14.71 -17.20
C ALA A 261 39.48 -15.52 -18.29
N GLY A 262 40.42 -14.91 -19.02
CA GLY A 262 41.29 -15.61 -19.97
C GLY A 262 42.25 -16.62 -19.32
N THR A 263 42.38 -16.61 -17.99
CA THR A 263 43.33 -17.46 -17.25
C THR A 263 42.69 -18.43 -16.24
N ALA A 264 41.37 -18.39 -16.00
CA ALA A 264 40.68 -19.28 -15.05
C ALA A 264 39.28 -19.70 -15.55
N GLU A 265 39.16 -20.95 -16.04
CA GLU A 265 37.92 -21.51 -16.58
C GLU A 265 37.03 -22.15 -15.50
N THR A 266 36.30 -21.34 -14.73
CA THR A 266 35.23 -21.85 -13.85
C THR A 266 33.86 -21.44 -14.40
N GLN A 267 32.87 -22.33 -14.38
CA GLN A 267 31.49 -22.06 -14.87
C GLN A 267 30.89 -20.78 -14.23
N ILE A 268 31.17 -20.57 -12.93
CA ILE A 268 30.76 -19.40 -12.15
C ILE A 268 31.31 -18.09 -12.75
N ALA A 269 32.55 -18.10 -13.26
CA ALA A 269 33.16 -16.92 -13.88
C ALA A 269 32.49 -16.58 -15.23
N LYS A 270 32.13 -17.59 -16.01
CA LYS A 270 31.39 -17.42 -17.29
C LYS A 270 29.99 -16.85 -17.04
N ASP A 271 29.30 -17.30 -16.01
CA ASP A 271 27.97 -16.79 -15.64
C ASP A 271 28.02 -15.35 -15.09
N ASN A 272 29.02 -15.05 -14.25
CA ASN A 272 29.25 -13.68 -13.76
C ASN A 272 29.58 -12.70 -14.91
N LEU A 273 30.36 -13.13 -15.89
CA LEU A 273 30.67 -12.33 -17.08
C LEU A 273 29.42 -12.04 -17.93
N ARG A 274 28.57 -13.05 -18.12
CA ARG A 274 27.28 -12.90 -18.82
C ARG A 274 26.35 -11.94 -18.07
N ALA A 275 26.27 -12.05 -16.75
CA ALA A 275 25.48 -11.14 -15.91
C ALA A 275 25.98 -9.69 -16.01
N LEU A 276 27.31 -9.47 -15.92
CA LEU A 276 27.91 -8.14 -16.09
C LEU A 276 27.65 -7.55 -17.48
N LEU A 277 27.69 -8.35 -18.54
CA LEU A 277 27.36 -7.91 -19.89
C LEU A 277 25.89 -7.48 -19.99
N ILE A 278 24.97 -8.27 -19.43
CA ILE A 278 23.53 -7.93 -19.39
C ILE A 278 23.32 -6.62 -18.64
N TYR A 279 23.94 -6.47 -17.46
CA TYR A 279 23.84 -5.23 -16.68
C TYR A 279 24.42 -4.02 -17.42
N ALA A 280 25.58 -4.15 -18.06
CA ALA A 280 26.19 -3.07 -18.84
C ALA A 280 25.33 -2.65 -20.03
N ILE A 281 24.77 -3.59 -20.80
CA ILE A 281 23.86 -3.29 -21.92
C ILE A 281 22.59 -2.61 -21.40
N SER A 282 22.00 -3.13 -20.32
CA SER A 282 20.79 -2.55 -19.72
C SER A 282 21.01 -1.12 -19.23
N ALA A 283 22.17 -0.83 -18.63
CA ALA A 283 22.56 0.50 -18.16
C ALA A 283 22.77 1.48 -19.34
N THR A 284 23.38 1.03 -20.44
CA THR A 284 23.52 1.84 -21.66
C THR A 284 22.14 2.21 -22.23
N VAL A 285 21.24 1.24 -22.39
CA VAL A 285 19.89 1.46 -22.90
C VAL A 285 19.13 2.45 -22.02
N PHE A 286 19.18 2.26 -20.70
CA PHE A 286 18.58 3.17 -19.74
C PHE A 286 19.13 4.60 -19.86
N THR A 287 20.45 4.76 -19.98
CA THR A 287 21.10 6.07 -20.13
C THR A 287 20.66 6.79 -21.42
N VAL A 288 20.57 6.07 -22.54
CA VAL A 288 20.10 6.63 -23.82
C VAL A 288 18.64 7.07 -23.74
N ILE A 289 17.77 6.24 -23.17
CA ILE A 289 16.35 6.56 -22.96
C ILE A 289 16.22 7.82 -22.09
N LEU A 290 16.97 7.88 -20.98
CA LEU A 290 17.01 9.05 -20.10
C LEU A 290 17.36 10.33 -20.87
N PHE A 291 18.42 10.28 -21.69
CA PHE A 291 18.86 11.44 -22.46
C PHE A 291 17.82 11.89 -23.49
N LEU A 292 17.19 10.95 -24.21
CA LEU A 292 16.13 11.25 -25.17
C LEU A 292 14.91 11.93 -24.50
N ILE A 293 14.48 11.40 -23.35
CA ILE A 293 13.38 12.00 -22.56
C ILE A 293 13.73 13.44 -22.18
N MET A 294 14.95 13.69 -21.71
CA MET A 294 15.41 15.03 -21.34
C MET A 294 15.41 16.02 -22.51
N LEU A 295 15.85 15.59 -23.70
CA LEU A 295 15.84 16.43 -24.90
C LEU A 295 14.42 16.81 -25.33
N ILE A 296 13.50 15.84 -25.34
CA ILE A 296 12.09 16.07 -25.69
C ILE A 296 11.43 17.03 -24.69
N MET A 297 11.74 16.87 -23.41
CA MET A 297 11.13 17.64 -22.34
C MET A 297 11.64 19.08 -22.25
N ARG A 298 12.80 19.41 -22.83
CA ARG A 298 13.46 20.74 -22.75
C ARG A 298 12.53 21.93 -22.96
N LYS A 299 11.65 21.86 -23.98
CA LYS A 299 10.73 22.97 -24.32
C LYS A 299 9.60 23.16 -23.30
N ARG A 300 9.30 22.14 -22.49
CA ARG A 300 8.17 22.11 -21.55
C ARG A 300 8.60 22.37 -20.10
N VAL A 301 9.90 22.26 -19.80
CA VAL A 301 10.47 22.45 -18.45
C VAL A 301 10.14 23.82 -17.83
N ALA A 302 10.07 24.89 -18.61
CA ALA A 302 9.89 26.24 -18.07
C ALA A 302 8.57 26.40 -17.29
N LEU A 303 7.46 25.88 -17.82
CA LEU A 303 6.15 25.94 -17.15
C LEU A 303 6.10 25.03 -15.92
N THR A 304 6.65 23.82 -16.03
CA THR A 304 6.73 22.89 -14.89
C THR A 304 7.58 23.49 -13.76
N ILE A 305 8.71 24.15 -14.07
CA ILE A 305 9.49 24.89 -13.07
C ILE A 305 8.65 25.98 -12.40
N ALA A 306 7.86 26.74 -13.16
CA ALA A 306 7.00 27.77 -12.59
C ALA A 306 5.95 27.19 -11.63
N LEU A 307 5.30 26.08 -12.02
CA LEU A 307 4.35 25.36 -11.17
C LEU A 307 5.01 24.79 -9.91
N PHE A 308 6.20 24.18 -10.03
CA PHE A 308 6.96 23.65 -8.91
C PHE A 308 7.43 24.76 -7.95
N HIS A 309 7.81 25.92 -8.51
CA HIS A 309 8.15 27.08 -7.71
C HIS A 309 6.96 27.58 -6.89
N VAL A 310 5.78 27.67 -7.50
CA VAL A 310 4.56 28.06 -6.78
C VAL A 310 4.11 26.99 -5.80
N ALA A 311 4.21 25.70 -6.14
CA ALA A 311 4.01 24.62 -5.18
C ALA A 311 4.93 24.77 -3.96
N GLY A 312 6.20 25.13 -4.18
CA GLY A 312 7.14 25.47 -3.10
C GLY A 312 6.62 26.58 -2.17
N LYS A 313 6.07 27.67 -2.75
CA LYS A 313 5.43 28.75 -1.98
C LYS A 313 4.20 28.25 -1.19
N VAL A 314 3.41 27.33 -1.74
CA VAL A 314 2.26 26.73 -1.03
C VAL A 314 2.73 26.02 0.23
N PHE A 315 3.78 25.19 0.15
CA PHE A 315 4.31 24.48 1.33
C PHE A 315 4.90 25.38 2.40
N ILE A 316 5.35 26.59 2.04
CA ILE A 316 5.82 27.60 3.01
C ILE A 316 4.62 28.20 3.77
N HIS A 317 3.52 28.50 3.08
CA HIS A 317 2.32 29.07 3.71
C HIS A 317 1.45 28.01 4.39
N LEU A 318 1.55 26.75 3.96
CA LEU A 318 0.78 25.60 4.45
C LEU A 318 1.72 24.50 4.98
N PRO A 319 2.50 24.75 6.05
CA PRO A 319 3.51 23.79 6.55
C PRO A 319 2.89 22.46 7.01
N LEU A 320 1.62 22.46 7.41
CA LEU A 320 0.90 21.25 7.84
C LEU A 320 0.69 20.23 6.70
N LEU A 321 0.80 20.62 5.42
CA LEU A 321 0.72 19.67 4.29
C LEU A 321 1.78 18.56 4.37
N VAL A 322 2.93 18.85 4.96
CA VAL A 322 4.04 17.91 5.11
C VAL A 322 3.69 16.78 6.07
N PHE A 323 2.80 17.05 7.04
CA PHE A 323 2.36 16.06 8.02
C PHE A 323 1.20 15.18 7.52
N GLN A 324 0.61 15.51 6.37
CA GLN A 324 -0.53 14.80 5.80
C GLN A 324 -0.28 13.29 5.56
N PRO A 325 0.89 12.84 5.06
CA PRO A 325 1.18 11.40 4.93
C PRO A 325 1.11 10.67 6.27
N PHE A 326 1.69 11.23 7.33
CA PHE A 326 1.72 10.60 8.64
C PHE A 326 0.31 10.42 9.21
N TRP A 327 -0.54 11.44 9.09
CA TRP A 327 -1.94 11.35 9.52
C TRP A 327 -2.69 10.27 8.74
N THR A 328 -2.52 10.23 7.42
CA THR A 328 -3.18 9.22 6.57
C THR A 328 -2.70 7.81 6.91
N PHE A 329 -1.39 7.63 7.12
CA PHE A 329 -0.81 6.36 7.54
C PHE A 329 -1.32 5.91 8.91
N PHE A 330 -1.41 6.82 9.87
CA PHE A 330 -1.94 6.52 11.19
C PHE A 330 -3.37 5.98 11.10
N VAL A 331 -4.24 6.64 10.33
CA VAL A 331 -5.61 6.18 10.10
C VAL A 331 -5.66 4.83 9.37
N LEU A 332 -4.83 4.63 8.35
CA LEU A 332 -4.73 3.35 7.63
C LEU A 332 -4.23 2.20 8.54
N ILE A 333 -3.25 2.45 9.41
CA ILE A 333 -2.74 1.45 10.37
C ILE A 333 -3.83 1.05 11.36
N ILE A 334 -4.57 2.01 11.91
CA ILE A 334 -5.72 1.71 12.78
C ILE A 334 -6.75 0.86 12.04
N PHE A 335 -7.10 1.25 10.81
CA PHE A 335 -8.05 0.51 10.00
C PHE A 335 -7.57 -0.91 9.66
N TRP A 336 -6.31 -1.07 9.24
CA TRP A 336 -5.75 -2.38 8.92
C TRP A 336 -5.64 -3.27 10.15
N THR A 337 -5.32 -2.70 11.31
CA THR A 337 -5.30 -3.44 12.58
C THR A 337 -6.70 -3.95 12.90
N TYR A 338 -7.71 -3.07 12.88
CA TYR A 338 -9.12 -3.46 13.00
C TYR A 338 -9.50 -4.56 12.00
N TRP A 339 -9.15 -4.38 10.73
CA TRP A 339 -9.51 -5.29 9.66
C TRP A 339 -8.87 -6.68 9.85
N ILE A 340 -7.58 -6.75 10.19
CA ILE A 340 -6.87 -8.00 10.48
C ILE A 340 -7.47 -8.68 11.71
N THR A 341 -7.75 -7.94 12.78
CA THR A 341 -8.38 -8.51 13.98
C THR A 341 -9.72 -9.15 13.66
N VAL A 342 -10.60 -8.46 12.93
CA VAL A 342 -11.90 -9.01 12.51
C VAL A 342 -11.72 -10.20 11.57
N LEU A 343 -10.73 -10.18 10.67
CA LEU A 343 -10.42 -11.30 9.78
C LEU A 343 -10.06 -12.56 10.58
N LEU A 344 -9.21 -12.41 11.60
CA LEU A 344 -8.80 -13.52 12.47
C LEU A 344 -9.98 -14.06 13.30
N PHE A 345 -10.86 -13.17 13.78
CA PHE A 345 -12.09 -13.59 14.45
C PHE A 345 -13.02 -14.33 13.48
N LEU A 346 -13.16 -13.85 12.25
CA LEU A 346 -14.01 -14.50 11.24
C LEU A 346 -13.44 -15.85 10.79
N GLY A 347 -12.11 -16.01 10.78
CA GLY A 347 -11.44 -17.29 10.50
C GLY A 347 -11.63 -18.34 11.59
N THR A 348 -11.99 -17.91 12.80
CA THR A 348 -12.33 -18.81 13.91
C THR A 348 -13.84 -18.86 14.17
N ALA A 349 -14.65 -18.19 13.34
CA ALA A 349 -16.10 -18.24 13.40
C ALA A 349 -16.64 -19.57 12.85
N GLY A 350 -17.82 -19.97 13.30
CA GLY A 350 -18.42 -21.25 12.96
C GLY A 350 -19.32 -21.77 14.07
N ASN A 351 -20.28 -22.60 13.67
CA ASN A 351 -21.19 -23.28 14.59
C ASN A 351 -20.59 -24.64 14.99
N PRO A 352 -20.73 -25.05 16.26
CA PRO A 352 -20.28 -26.37 16.70
C PRO A 352 -21.13 -27.46 16.06
N VAL A 353 -20.48 -28.43 15.40
CA VAL A 353 -21.13 -29.60 14.80
C VAL A 353 -20.42 -30.85 15.31
N PRO A 354 -21.14 -31.90 15.76
CA PRO A 354 -20.53 -33.16 16.16
C PRO A 354 -19.91 -33.87 14.94
N ASN A 355 -18.69 -34.38 15.11
CA ASN A 355 -18.01 -35.22 14.14
C ASN A 355 -18.30 -36.71 14.43
N GLU A 356 -18.08 -37.59 13.45
CA GLU A 356 -18.27 -39.05 13.57
C GLU A 356 -17.42 -39.68 14.68
N GLU A 357 -16.31 -39.04 15.05
CA GLU A 357 -15.41 -39.46 16.14
C GLU A 357 -15.85 -39.03 17.55
N GLY A 358 -16.99 -38.32 17.69
CA GLY A 358 -17.48 -37.83 18.98
C GLY A 358 -16.82 -36.53 19.46
N PHE A 359 -16.25 -35.75 18.55
CA PHE A 359 -15.64 -34.43 18.79
C PHE A 359 -16.45 -33.30 18.19
N VAL A 360 -16.15 -32.06 18.56
CA VAL A 360 -16.79 -30.87 17.98
C VAL A 360 -15.91 -30.25 16.91
N GLU A 361 -16.46 -30.10 15.70
CA GLU A 361 -15.87 -29.32 14.63
C GLU A 361 -16.67 -28.04 14.40
N PHE A 362 -15.98 -26.90 14.30
CA PHE A 362 -16.61 -25.63 13.96
C PHE A 362 -16.69 -25.46 12.45
N ARG A 363 -17.92 -25.46 11.91
CA ARG A 363 -18.15 -25.29 10.47
C ARG A 363 -18.83 -23.94 10.21
N VAL A 364 -18.33 -23.24 9.21
CA VAL A 364 -18.94 -22.01 8.70
C VAL A 364 -20.11 -22.39 7.78
N VAL A 365 -21.33 -22.28 8.29
CA VAL A 365 -22.56 -22.61 7.56
C VAL A 365 -23.39 -21.35 7.26
N GLY A 366 -24.11 -21.37 6.14
CA GLY A 366 -25.06 -20.33 5.77
C GLY A 366 -24.43 -18.95 5.46
N PRO A 367 -25.06 -17.84 5.90
CA PRO A 367 -24.66 -16.47 5.54
C PRO A 367 -23.23 -16.07 5.93
N LEU A 368 -22.62 -16.74 6.92
CA LEU A 368 -21.25 -16.45 7.35
C LEU A 368 -20.21 -16.62 6.23
N LYS A 369 -20.47 -17.49 5.24
CA LYS A 369 -19.56 -17.69 4.10
C LYS A 369 -19.40 -16.41 3.26
N TYR A 370 -20.43 -15.55 3.22
CA TYR A 370 -20.41 -14.31 2.45
C TYR A 370 -19.81 -13.12 3.23
N MET A 371 -19.73 -13.22 4.56
CA MET A 371 -19.12 -12.17 5.41
C MET A 371 -17.64 -11.94 5.05
N TRP A 372 -16.91 -13.00 4.66
CA TRP A 372 -15.52 -12.88 4.20
C TRP A 372 -15.39 -11.99 2.97
N TRP A 373 -16.28 -12.16 1.98
CA TRP A 373 -16.29 -11.32 0.77
C TRP A 373 -16.64 -9.88 1.11
N TYR A 374 -17.64 -9.66 1.96
CA TYR A 374 -18.00 -8.33 2.43
C TYR A 374 -16.80 -7.62 3.12
N HIS A 375 -16.09 -8.35 3.98
CA HIS A 375 -14.91 -7.84 4.69
C HIS A 375 -13.76 -7.52 3.73
N VAL A 376 -13.53 -8.34 2.70
CA VAL A 376 -12.53 -8.08 1.64
C VAL A 376 -12.87 -6.84 0.82
N VAL A 377 -14.15 -6.68 0.43
CA VAL A 377 -14.61 -5.45 -0.25
C VAL A 377 -14.38 -4.24 0.66
N GLY A 378 -14.62 -4.39 1.96
CA GLY A 378 -14.38 -3.34 2.95
C GLY A 378 -12.92 -2.92 3.06
N LEU A 379 -11.96 -3.85 2.96
CA LEU A 379 -10.53 -3.52 2.93
C LEU A 379 -10.22 -2.52 1.82
N ILE A 380 -10.76 -2.78 0.62
CA ILE A 380 -10.45 -2.01 -0.57
C ILE A 380 -11.18 -0.68 -0.52
N TRP A 381 -12.51 -0.69 -0.34
CA TRP A 381 -13.31 0.52 -0.39
C TRP A 381 -12.94 1.52 0.71
N ILE A 382 -12.77 1.06 1.95
CA ILE A 382 -12.42 1.97 3.06
C ILE A 382 -10.99 2.50 2.91
N SER A 383 -10.05 1.69 2.40
CA SER A 383 -8.70 2.19 2.10
C SER A 383 -8.72 3.27 1.01
N GLU A 384 -9.44 3.04 -0.09
CA GLU A 384 -9.62 4.04 -1.16
C GLU A 384 -10.34 5.29 -0.64
N PHE A 385 -11.31 5.14 0.26
CA PHE A 385 -12.00 6.25 0.90
C PHE A 385 -11.06 7.10 1.76
N ILE A 386 -10.20 6.48 2.58
CA ILE A 386 -9.20 7.18 3.41
C ILE A 386 -8.22 7.96 2.52
N LEU A 387 -7.72 7.33 1.44
CA LEU A 387 -6.85 8.00 0.48
C LEU A 387 -7.56 9.14 -0.28
N ALA A 388 -8.83 8.96 -0.64
CA ALA A 388 -9.62 10.00 -1.29
C ALA A 388 -9.94 11.18 -0.34
N CYS A 389 -10.11 10.93 0.96
CA CYS A 389 -10.21 11.98 1.98
C CYS A 389 -8.94 12.84 2.04
N GLN A 390 -7.76 12.20 1.96
CA GLN A 390 -6.48 12.90 1.85
C GLN A 390 -6.44 13.78 0.59
N GLN A 391 -6.85 13.23 -0.56
CA GLN A 391 -6.89 13.95 -1.84
C GLN A 391 -7.77 15.20 -1.78
N MET A 392 -9.00 15.07 -1.29
CA MET A 392 -9.93 16.19 -1.12
C MET A 392 -9.41 17.22 -0.11
N THR A 393 -8.80 16.78 0.99
CA THR A 393 -8.25 17.67 2.02
C THR A 393 -7.13 18.55 1.46
N VAL A 394 -6.16 17.94 0.76
CA VAL A 394 -5.05 18.66 0.12
C VAL A 394 -5.59 19.60 -0.96
N ALA A 395 -6.49 19.11 -1.82
CA ALA A 395 -7.10 19.91 -2.86
C ALA A 395 -7.80 21.16 -2.30
N GLY A 396 -8.64 21.00 -1.27
CA GLY A 396 -9.33 22.12 -0.64
C GLY A 396 -8.40 23.15 0.01
N ALA A 397 -7.29 22.72 0.62
CA ALA A 397 -6.32 23.64 1.20
C ALA A 397 -5.56 24.43 0.13
N VAL A 398 -5.13 23.77 -0.94
CA VAL A 398 -4.44 24.41 -2.07
C VAL A 398 -5.36 25.33 -2.86
N VAL A 399 -6.61 24.93 -3.10
CA VAL A 399 -7.65 25.77 -3.72
C VAL A 399 -7.91 27.02 -2.89
N THR A 400 -8.05 26.88 -1.57
CA THR A 400 -8.20 28.02 -0.65
C THR A 400 -7.01 28.98 -0.79
N TYR A 401 -5.78 28.45 -0.77
CA TYR A 401 -4.59 29.27 -0.96
C TYR A 401 -4.55 29.96 -2.32
N TYR A 402 -4.91 29.26 -3.41
CA TYR A 402 -4.83 29.77 -4.77
C TYR A 402 -5.81 30.93 -4.99
N PHE A 403 -7.09 30.73 -4.67
CA PHE A 403 -8.16 31.70 -4.95
C PHE A 403 -8.32 32.79 -3.88
N THR A 404 -7.60 32.72 -2.76
CA THR A 404 -7.54 33.85 -1.82
C THR A 404 -6.56 34.91 -2.33
N ARG A 405 -7.07 36.09 -2.71
CA ARG A 405 -6.24 37.20 -3.22
C ARG A 405 -5.25 37.69 -2.19
N GLU A 406 -5.75 38.13 -1.04
CA GLU A 406 -4.94 38.61 0.07
C GLU A 406 -4.53 37.44 0.98
N LYS A 407 -3.26 37.03 0.92
CA LYS A 407 -2.76 35.89 1.68
C LYS A 407 -2.86 36.05 3.21
N ARG A 408 -3.15 37.27 3.70
CA ARG A 408 -3.45 37.56 5.12
C ARG A 408 -4.83 37.03 5.55
N ASN A 409 -5.78 36.90 4.61
CA ASN A 409 -7.15 36.46 4.88
C ASN A 409 -7.30 34.93 4.83
N ILE A 410 -6.18 34.20 4.70
CA ILE A 410 -6.15 32.74 4.76
C ILE A 410 -6.38 32.33 6.22
N PRO A 411 -7.27 31.35 6.50
CA PRO A 411 -7.50 30.88 7.86
C PRO A 411 -6.21 30.39 8.52
N PHE A 412 -6.10 30.53 9.85
CA PHE A 412 -4.88 30.19 10.61
C PHE A 412 -4.39 28.75 10.36
N THR A 413 -5.30 27.81 10.11
CA THR A 413 -4.99 26.41 9.74
C THR A 413 -5.80 25.95 8.52
N PRO A 414 -5.36 26.22 7.29
CA PRO A 414 -6.14 25.93 6.07
C PRO A 414 -6.38 24.43 5.85
N ILE A 415 -5.48 23.57 6.33
CA ILE A 415 -5.67 22.12 6.31
C ILE A 415 -6.84 21.72 7.21
N LEU A 416 -6.91 22.24 8.42
CA LEU A 416 -7.99 21.91 9.35
C LEU A 416 -9.33 22.47 8.86
N ALA A 417 -9.34 23.68 8.31
CA ALA A 417 -10.50 24.23 7.63
C ALA A 417 -10.94 23.34 6.45
N SER A 418 -9.99 22.80 5.68
CA SER A 418 -10.27 21.87 4.58
C SER A 418 -10.84 20.54 5.05
N VAL A 419 -10.29 19.96 6.13
CA VAL A 419 -10.84 18.76 6.79
C VAL A 419 -12.26 19.02 7.27
N ASN A 420 -12.51 20.18 7.90
CA ASN A 420 -13.85 20.53 8.38
C ASN A 420 -14.85 20.61 7.22
N ARG A 421 -14.49 21.25 6.10
CA ARG A 421 -15.33 21.29 4.90
C ARG A 421 -15.57 19.90 4.31
N LEU A 422 -14.53 19.07 4.26
CA LEU A 422 -14.66 17.68 3.81
C LEU A 422 -15.71 16.94 4.65
N VAL A 423 -15.57 16.96 5.97
CA VAL A 423 -16.44 16.25 6.91
C VAL A 423 -17.88 16.79 6.87
N CYS A 424 -18.05 18.11 6.77
CA CYS A 424 -19.37 18.73 6.81
C CYS A 424 -20.13 18.63 5.47
N TYR A 425 -19.43 18.69 4.33
CA TYR A 425 -20.09 18.89 3.03
C TYR A 425 -19.79 17.82 1.98
N HIS A 426 -18.59 17.23 1.97
CA HIS A 426 -18.09 16.52 0.76
C HIS A 426 -17.77 15.03 0.94
N LEU A 427 -18.07 14.43 2.10
CA LEU A 427 -17.87 12.99 2.31
C LEU A 427 -18.62 12.12 1.29
N GLY A 428 -19.80 12.54 0.81
CA GLY A 428 -20.55 11.82 -0.22
C GLY A 428 -19.82 11.75 -1.55
N THR A 429 -19.21 12.87 -1.98
CA THR A 429 -18.42 12.92 -3.21
C THR A 429 -17.18 12.02 -3.11
N VAL A 430 -16.52 12.00 -1.94
CA VAL A 430 -15.38 11.14 -1.67
C VAL A 430 -15.78 9.65 -1.62
N ALA A 431 -16.91 9.33 -1.00
CA ALA A 431 -17.48 7.98 -0.98
C ALA A 431 -17.78 7.46 -2.40
N LYS A 432 -18.40 8.29 -3.23
CA LYS A 432 -18.71 7.96 -4.63
C LYS A 432 -17.45 7.75 -5.47
N GLY A 433 -16.49 8.67 -5.39
CA GLY A 433 -15.25 8.56 -6.17
C GLY A 433 -14.42 7.33 -5.78
N SER A 434 -14.23 7.09 -4.47
CA SER A 434 -13.53 5.89 -3.97
C SER A 434 -14.24 4.58 -4.33
N PHE A 435 -15.58 4.58 -4.37
CA PHE A 435 -16.35 3.42 -4.81
C PHE A 435 -16.12 3.09 -6.30
N ILE A 436 -16.09 4.10 -7.18
CA ILE A 436 -15.85 3.92 -8.61
C ILE A 436 -14.48 3.26 -8.86
N ILE A 437 -13.44 3.67 -8.13
CA ILE A 437 -12.12 3.02 -8.20
C ILE A 437 -12.23 1.56 -7.72
N THR A 438 -12.93 1.33 -6.61
CA THR A 438 -13.13 -0.01 -6.04
C THR A 438 -13.80 -0.97 -7.02
N LEU A 439 -14.80 -0.51 -7.78
CA LEU A 439 -15.51 -1.29 -8.78
C LEU A 439 -14.61 -1.80 -9.91
N VAL A 440 -13.53 -1.10 -10.25
CA VAL A 440 -12.57 -1.53 -11.27
C VAL A 440 -11.43 -2.34 -10.66
N LYS A 441 -11.03 -2.00 -9.44
CA LYS A 441 -9.94 -2.65 -8.72
C LYS A 441 -10.26 -4.10 -8.36
N ILE A 442 -11.50 -4.40 -7.92
CA ILE A 442 -11.93 -5.76 -7.57
C ILE A 442 -11.85 -6.73 -8.78
N PRO A 443 -12.50 -6.47 -9.93
CA PRO A 443 -12.38 -7.33 -11.11
C PRO A 443 -10.94 -7.50 -11.58
N ARG A 444 -10.12 -6.44 -11.54
CA ARG A 444 -8.71 -6.52 -11.91
C ARG A 444 -7.95 -7.50 -11.01
N MET A 445 -8.15 -7.43 -9.70
CA MET A 445 -7.52 -8.36 -8.75
C MET A 445 -7.99 -9.80 -8.97
N ILE A 446 -9.28 -10.01 -9.23
CA ILE A 446 -9.84 -11.35 -9.52
C ILE A 446 -9.21 -11.92 -10.81
N LEU A 447 -9.15 -11.14 -11.89
CA LEU A 447 -8.52 -11.59 -13.14
C LEU A 447 -7.03 -11.88 -12.97
N MET A 448 -6.31 -11.08 -12.17
CA MET A 448 -4.90 -11.30 -11.87
C MET A 448 -4.69 -12.60 -11.06
N TYR A 449 -5.57 -12.88 -10.11
CA TYR A 449 -5.57 -14.15 -9.38
C TYR A 449 -5.85 -15.33 -10.31
N ILE A 450 -6.87 -15.26 -11.15
CA ILE A 450 -7.20 -16.29 -12.14
C ILE A 450 -6.03 -16.54 -13.09
N HIS A 451 -5.41 -15.48 -13.63
CA HIS A 451 -4.25 -15.61 -14.51
C HIS A 451 -3.07 -16.30 -13.82
N THR A 452 -2.85 -16.02 -12.54
CA THR A 452 -1.78 -16.64 -11.76
C THR A 452 -2.07 -18.13 -11.54
N GLN A 453 -3.33 -18.50 -11.28
CA GLN A 453 -3.74 -19.90 -11.09
C GLN A 453 -3.74 -20.73 -12.38
N LEU A 454 -4.02 -20.09 -13.52
CA LEU A 454 -4.04 -20.74 -14.83
C LEU A 454 -2.66 -20.79 -15.51
N LYS A 455 -1.63 -20.21 -14.87
CA LYS A 455 -0.27 -20.15 -15.41
C LYS A 455 0.27 -21.56 -15.64
N GLY A 456 0.44 -21.93 -16.91
CA GLY A 456 0.91 -23.27 -17.33
C GLY A 456 -0.18 -24.26 -17.71
N LYS A 457 -1.48 -23.94 -17.50
CA LYS A 457 -2.63 -24.80 -17.83
C LYS A 457 -3.56 -24.21 -18.91
N GLU A 458 -3.28 -22.99 -19.38
CA GLU A 458 -4.11 -22.24 -20.34
C GLU A 458 -3.62 -22.34 -21.80
N ASN A 459 -4.56 -22.33 -22.75
CA ASN A 459 -4.28 -22.17 -24.18
C ASN A 459 -3.82 -20.74 -24.51
N ALA A 460 -3.11 -20.56 -25.63
CA ALA A 460 -2.52 -19.27 -26.02
C ALA A 460 -3.56 -18.12 -26.12
N CYS A 461 -4.77 -18.40 -26.61
CA CYS A 461 -5.86 -17.42 -26.71
C CYS A 461 -6.32 -16.91 -25.33
N ALA A 462 -6.56 -17.81 -24.37
CA ALA A 462 -6.95 -17.46 -23.01
C ALA A 462 -5.88 -16.63 -22.30
N ARG A 463 -4.60 -16.98 -22.47
CA ARG A 463 -3.46 -16.21 -21.98
C ARG A 463 -3.44 -14.79 -22.51
N CYS A 464 -3.64 -14.63 -23.82
CA CYS A 464 -3.66 -13.33 -24.49
C CYS A 464 -4.83 -12.48 -23.98
N MET A 465 -6.04 -13.05 -23.94
CA MET A 465 -7.25 -12.37 -23.49
C MET A 465 -7.16 -11.91 -22.03
N LEU A 466 -6.67 -12.76 -21.12
CA LEU A 466 -6.48 -12.41 -19.71
C LEU A 466 -5.47 -11.26 -19.55
N LYS A 467 -4.33 -11.33 -20.24
CA LYS A 467 -3.33 -10.24 -20.21
C LYS A 467 -3.90 -8.93 -20.76
N ALA A 468 -4.66 -8.99 -21.86
CA ALA A 468 -5.30 -7.82 -22.45
C ALA A 468 -6.33 -7.20 -21.47
N CYS A 469 -7.21 -8.00 -20.88
CA CYS A 469 -8.20 -7.51 -19.92
C CYS A 469 -7.57 -6.91 -18.66
N ILE A 470 -6.53 -7.56 -18.12
CA ILE A 470 -5.77 -7.05 -16.97
C ILE A 470 -5.12 -5.70 -17.31
N CYS A 471 -4.54 -5.57 -18.50
CA CYS A 471 -3.97 -4.31 -18.98
C CYS A 471 -5.04 -3.22 -19.12
N CYS A 472 -6.17 -3.52 -19.75
CA CYS A 472 -7.27 -2.57 -19.92
C CYS A 472 -7.84 -2.09 -18.58
N LEU A 473 -8.06 -3.00 -17.62
CA LEU A 473 -8.53 -2.63 -16.29
C LEU A 473 -7.48 -1.84 -15.50
N TRP A 474 -6.20 -2.13 -15.67
CA TRP A 474 -5.14 -1.31 -15.08
C TRP A 474 -5.13 0.11 -15.66
N CYS A 475 -5.24 0.25 -16.98
CA CYS A 475 -5.35 1.55 -17.65
C CYS A 475 -6.60 2.31 -17.18
N LEU A 476 -7.74 1.63 -17.07
CA LEU A 476 -8.99 2.21 -16.56
C LEU A 476 -8.85 2.65 -15.11
N GLU A 477 -8.27 1.82 -14.23
CA GLU A 477 -7.97 2.19 -12.84
C GLU A 477 -7.13 3.47 -12.78
N LYS A 478 -6.04 3.53 -13.56
CA LYS A 478 -5.18 4.73 -13.61
C LYS A 478 -5.92 5.97 -14.12
N CYS A 479 -6.72 5.83 -15.17
CA CYS A 479 -7.53 6.92 -15.70
C CYS A 479 -8.56 7.41 -14.67
N LEU A 480 -9.22 6.49 -13.96
CA LEU A 480 -10.19 6.82 -12.91
C LEU A 480 -9.52 7.49 -11.71
N THR A 481 -8.35 7.02 -11.27
CA THR A 481 -7.59 7.69 -10.20
C THR A 481 -7.24 9.13 -10.59
N TYR A 482 -6.76 9.33 -11.83
CA TYR A 482 -6.48 10.67 -12.36
C TYR A 482 -7.73 11.54 -12.43
N LEU A 483 -8.83 11.01 -12.96
CA LEU A 483 -10.11 11.72 -13.06
C LEU A 483 -10.65 12.10 -11.68
N ASN A 484 -10.60 11.19 -10.71
CA ASN A 484 -11.05 11.42 -9.34
C ASN A 484 -10.30 12.58 -8.68
N GLN A 485 -8.97 12.61 -8.79
CA GLN A 485 -8.14 13.68 -8.22
C GLN A 485 -8.57 15.06 -8.75
N ASN A 486 -8.79 15.14 -10.06
CA ASN A 486 -9.23 16.36 -10.72
C ASN A 486 -10.69 16.71 -10.38
N ALA A 487 -11.57 15.71 -10.25
CA ALA A 487 -12.94 15.89 -9.83
C ALA A 487 -13.05 16.44 -8.40
N TYR A 488 -12.24 15.93 -7.46
CA TYR A 488 -12.17 16.45 -6.09
C TYR A 488 -11.67 17.88 -6.05
N THR A 489 -10.71 18.22 -6.91
CA THR A 489 -10.21 19.60 -7.03
C THR A 489 -11.31 20.54 -7.56
N ALA A 490 -12.01 20.16 -8.62
CA ALA A 490 -13.14 20.93 -9.13
C ALA A 490 -14.30 21.03 -8.12
N THR A 491 -14.53 19.96 -7.33
CA THR A 491 -15.50 19.98 -6.22
C THR A 491 -15.08 20.99 -5.17
N ALA A 492 -13.81 21.03 -4.78
CA ALA A 492 -13.29 21.96 -3.78
C ALA A 492 -13.39 23.43 -4.22
N ILE A 493 -13.44 23.70 -5.54
CA ILE A 493 -13.60 25.06 -6.08
C ILE A 493 -15.07 25.49 -6.09
N ASN A 494 -15.97 24.66 -6.63
CA ASN A 494 -17.36 25.05 -6.92
C ASN A 494 -18.42 24.40 -6.00
N SER A 495 -18.03 23.53 -5.07
CA SER A 495 -18.95 22.79 -4.19
C SER A 495 -20.01 22.00 -4.95
N THR A 496 -19.63 21.28 -6.01
CA THR A 496 -20.54 20.51 -6.88
C THR A 496 -20.43 19.00 -6.66
N ASN A 497 -21.45 18.25 -7.08
CA ASN A 497 -21.41 16.78 -7.01
C ASN A 497 -20.33 16.19 -7.93
N PHE A 498 -19.88 14.97 -7.61
CA PHE A 498 -18.75 14.29 -8.24
C PHE A 498 -18.83 14.26 -9.77
N CYS A 499 -20.01 13.90 -10.33
CA CYS A 499 -20.15 13.71 -11.78
C CYS A 499 -20.05 15.05 -12.52
N THR A 500 -20.60 16.11 -11.93
CA THR A 500 -20.52 17.46 -12.49
C THR A 500 -19.06 17.93 -12.45
N SER A 501 -18.39 17.81 -11.30
CA SER A 501 -17.00 18.23 -11.15
C SER A 501 -16.04 17.42 -12.03
N ALA A 502 -16.26 16.11 -12.16
CA ALA A 502 -15.47 15.24 -13.03
C ALA A 502 -15.63 15.64 -14.51
N LYS A 503 -16.86 15.92 -14.96
CA LYS A 503 -17.12 16.39 -16.32
C LYS A 503 -16.42 17.73 -16.58
N ASP A 504 -16.58 18.69 -15.67
CA ASP A 504 -16.01 20.03 -15.81
C ASP A 504 -14.47 19.98 -15.86
N ALA A 505 -13.85 19.21 -14.95
CA ALA A 505 -12.41 19.03 -14.94
C ALA A 505 -11.91 18.31 -16.20
N PHE A 506 -12.60 17.26 -16.64
CA PHE A 506 -12.24 16.51 -17.85
C PHE A 506 -12.26 17.40 -19.11
N VAL A 507 -13.32 18.21 -19.29
CA VAL A 507 -13.44 19.13 -20.43
C VAL A 507 -12.27 20.12 -20.45
N ILE A 508 -11.92 20.70 -19.29
CA ILE A 508 -10.81 21.66 -19.20
C ILE A 508 -9.46 21.01 -19.54
N LEU A 509 -9.24 19.79 -19.07
CA LEU A 509 -8.00 19.05 -19.33
C LEU A 509 -7.88 18.63 -20.80
N VAL A 510 -8.97 18.15 -21.42
CA VAL A 510 -8.96 17.69 -22.82
C VAL A 510 -8.74 18.84 -23.80
N GLU A 511 -9.33 20.02 -23.55
CA GLU A 511 -9.11 21.22 -24.38
C GLU A 511 -7.62 21.61 -24.48
N ASN A 512 -6.80 21.24 -23.49
CA ASN A 512 -5.37 21.51 -23.44
C ASN A 512 -4.53 20.23 -23.30
N ALA A 513 -5.01 19.09 -23.81
CA ALA A 513 -4.46 17.76 -23.51
C ALA A 513 -2.93 17.64 -23.73
N LEU A 514 -2.41 18.21 -24.82
CA LEU A 514 -0.96 18.18 -25.11
C LEU A 514 -0.13 18.92 -24.05
N ARG A 515 -0.65 20.03 -23.53
CA ARG A 515 -0.01 20.82 -22.49
C ARG A 515 -0.10 20.11 -21.14
N VAL A 516 -1.25 19.54 -20.84
CA VAL A 516 -1.49 18.71 -19.64
C VAL A 516 -0.54 17.52 -19.61
N ALA A 517 -0.54 16.69 -20.65
CA ALA A 517 0.27 15.48 -20.74
C ALA A 517 1.77 15.79 -20.60
N ALA A 518 2.23 16.88 -21.24
CA ALA A 518 3.61 17.31 -21.13
C ALA A 518 4.00 17.73 -19.70
N ILE A 519 3.14 18.48 -18.99
CA ILE A 519 3.43 18.94 -17.63
C ILE A 519 3.49 17.78 -16.65
N ASN A 520 2.50 16.88 -16.69
CA ASN A 520 2.45 15.72 -15.81
C ASN A 520 3.64 14.80 -16.06
N THR A 521 3.96 14.49 -17.32
CA THR A 521 5.13 13.67 -17.65
C THR A 521 6.43 14.28 -17.11
N VAL A 522 6.60 15.60 -17.23
CA VAL A 522 7.81 16.29 -16.74
C VAL A 522 7.86 16.28 -15.21
N GLY A 523 6.74 16.55 -14.54
CA GLY A 523 6.64 16.56 -13.09
C GLY A 523 6.89 15.18 -12.49
N ASP A 524 6.25 14.15 -13.03
CA ASP A 524 6.40 12.76 -12.60
C ASP A 524 7.84 12.29 -12.73
N PHE A 525 8.49 12.65 -13.84
CA PHE A 525 9.90 12.34 -14.05
C PHE A 525 10.80 13.02 -13.00
N MET A 526 10.57 14.29 -12.68
CA MET A 526 11.32 15.00 -11.64
C MET A 526 11.14 14.37 -10.26
N LEU A 527 9.91 13.99 -9.91
CA LEU A 527 9.61 13.34 -8.63
C LEU A 527 10.17 11.92 -8.58
N PHE A 528 10.14 11.17 -9.70
CA PHE A 528 10.81 9.88 -9.82
C PHE A 528 12.32 10.00 -9.55
N LEU A 529 12.96 11.04 -10.10
CA LEU A 529 14.36 11.34 -9.86
C LEU A 529 14.67 11.55 -8.38
N GLY A 530 13.80 12.26 -7.69
CA GLY A 530 13.86 12.43 -6.24
C GLY A 530 13.79 11.11 -5.47
N LYS A 531 12.89 10.20 -5.88
CA LYS A 531 12.77 8.85 -5.29
C LYS A 531 14.06 8.06 -5.47
N VAL A 532 14.62 8.06 -6.68
CA VAL A 532 15.90 7.39 -6.99
C VAL A 532 17.04 7.95 -6.15
N LEU A 533 17.15 9.28 -6.02
CA LEU A 533 18.20 9.90 -5.19
C LEU A 533 18.15 9.45 -3.73
N ILE A 534 16.96 9.38 -3.13
CA ILE A 534 16.79 8.94 -1.73
C ILE A 534 17.18 7.46 -1.58
N VAL A 535 16.73 6.61 -2.50
CA VAL A 535 17.04 5.16 -2.48
C VAL A 535 18.53 4.94 -2.67
N CYS A 536 19.18 5.59 -3.64
CA CYS A 536 20.62 5.46 -3.87
C CYS A 536 21.44 5.98 -2.69
N SER A 537 21.06 7.11 -2.08
CA SER A 537 21.77 7.66 -0.92
C SER A 537 21.65 6.75 0.31
N THR A 538 20.44 6.27 0.58
CA THR A 538 20.19 5.34 1.70
C THR A 538 20.85 3.99 1.44
N GLY A 539 20.80 3.49 0.20
CA GLY A 539 21.46 2.26 -0.23
C GLY A 539 22.97 2.34 -0.13
N LEU A 540 23.59 3.46 -0.50
CA LEU A 540 25.03 3.68 -0.34
C LEU A 540 25.43 3.68 1.15
N ALA A 541 24.68 4.41 1.99
CA ALA A 541 24.89 4.39 3.44
C ALA A 541 24.71 2.97 4.01
N GLY A 542 23.70 2.24 3.53
CA GLY A 542 23.42 0.87 3.91
C GLY A 542 24.52 -0.10 3.50
N ILE A 543 25.08 0.05 2.29
CA ILE A 543 26.27 -0.69 1.86
C ILE A 543 27.39 -0.39 2.84
N MET A 544 27.74 0.87 3.10
CA MET A 544 28.87 1.20 3.99
C MET A 544 28.70 0.62 5.40
N LEU A 545 27.52 0.71 5.99
CA LEU A 545 27.24 0.25 7.36
C LEU A 545 27.11 -1.29 7.46
N LEU A 546 26.40 -1.93 6.52
CA LEU A 546 26.20 -3.38 6.56
C LEU A 546 27.44 -4.14 6.07
N ASN A 547 28.23 -3.54 5.18
CA ASN A 547 29.50 -4.09 4.69
C ASN A 547 30.54 -4.24 5.81
N TYR A 548 30.45 -3.41 6.86
CA TYR A 548 31.31 -3.52 8.04
C TYR A 548 31.05 -4.81 8.84
N GLN A 549 29.87 -5.45 8.70
CA GLN A 549 29.48 -6.66 9.43
C GLN A 549 29.51 -7.94 8.58
N ARG A 550 30.33 -7.97 7.51
CA ARG A 550 30.41 -9.06 6.54
C ARG A 550 30.69 -10.45 7.14
N ASP A 551 31.34 -10.50 8.29
CA ASP A 551 31.84 -11.76 8.87
C ASP A 551 30.74 -12.68 9.42
N TYR A 552 29.51 -12.19 9.60
CA TYR A 552 28.46 -12.93 10.31
C TYR A 552 27.10 -13.02 9.61
N THR A 553 26.81 -12.23 8.56
CA THR A 553 25.45 -12.16 7.95
C THR A 553 25.41 -11.93 6.44
N ILE A 554 24.34 -12.41 5.78
CA ILE A 554 24.01 -12.04 4.39
C ILE A 554 23.44 -10.61 4.42
N TRP A 555 24.28 -9.61 4.17
CA TRP A 555 23.92 -8.18 4.20
C TRP A 555 23.07 -7.69 3.02
N VAL A 556 23.01 -8.46 1.92
CA VAL A 556 22.28 -8.09 0.69
C VAL A 556 20.77 -8.00 0.92
N LEU A 557 20.17 -8.91 1.69
CA LEU A 557 18.73 -8.86 1.95
C LEU A 557 18.34 -7.67 2.84
N PRO A 558 18.96 -7.42 4.02
CA PRO A 558 18.72 -6.20 4.78
C PRO A 558 18.82 -4.93 3.94
N LEU A 559 19.80 -4.87 3.03
CA LEU A 559 19.94 -3.75 2.09
C LEU A 559 18.75 -3.62 1.13
N ILE A 560 18.27 -4.72 0.55
CA ILE A 560 17.06 -4.72 -0.30
C ILE A 560 15.83 -4.22 0.48
N ILE A 561 15.65 -4.70 1.72
CA ILE A 561 14.54 -4.28 2.60
C ILE A 561 14.62 -2.77 2.87
N VAL A 562 15.81 -2.26 3.22
CA VAL A 562 16.04 -0.83 3.46
C VAL A 562 15.78 -0.01 2.19
N CYS A 563 16.26 -0.44 1.03
CA CYS A 563 16.02 0.26 -0.24
C CYS A 563 14.54 0.27 -0.62
N LEU A 564 13.83 -0.83 -0.41
CA LEU A 564 12.38 -0.91 -0.62
C LEU A 564 11.64 0.05 0.32
N PHE A 565 12.00 0.06 1.61
CA PHE A 565 11.43 0.97 2.58
C PHE A 565 11.70 2.44 2.21
N ALA A 566 12.94 2.77 1.84
CA ALA A 566 13.32 4.11 1.40
C ALA A 566 12.52 4.56 0.18
N PHE A 567 12.27 3.66 -0.79
CA PHE A 567 11.42 3.95 -1.95
C PHE A 567 9.98 4.25 -1.53
N LEU A 568 9.41 3.43 -0.63
CA LEU A 568 8.04 3.62 -0.13
C LEU A 568 7.91 4.96 0.60
N VAL A 569 8.84 5.27 1.49
CA VAL A 569 8.86 6.55 2.22
C VAL A 569 8.96 7.72 1.23
N ALA A 570 9.93 7.68 0.31
CA ALA A 570 10.10 8.73 -0.71
C ALA A 570 8.84 8.90 -1.57
N HIS A 571 8.20 7.80 -1.97
CA HIS A 571 6.94 7.84 -2.71
C HIS A 571 5.87 8.59 -1.92
N CYS A 572 5.71 8.31 -0.63
CA CYS A 572 4.63 8.89 0.16
C CYS A 572 4.77 10.41 0.30
N PHE A 573 5.97 10.90 0.62
CA PHE A 573 6.20 12.34 0.73
C PHE A 573 6.08 13.05 -0.62
N LEU A 574 6.72 12.51 -1.67
CA LEU A 574 6.70 13.14 -2.98
C LEU A 574 5.32 13.08 -3.65
N SER A 575 4.47 12.10 -3.30
CA SER A 575 3.08 12.05 -3.79
C SER A 575 2.21 13.20 -3.28
N ILE A 576 2.46 13.75 -2.08
CA ILE A 576 1.77 14.96 -1.62
C ILE A 576 2.13 16.14 -2.49
N TYR A 577 3.41 16.24 -2.86
CA TYR A 577 3.88 17.32 -3.71
C TYR A 577 3.30 17.22 -5.12
N GLU A 578 3.29 16.01 -5.70
CA GLU A 578 2.61 15.69 -6.96
C GLU A 578 1.16 16.20 -6.94
N MET A 579 0.42 15.86 -5.88
CA MET A 579 -0.96 16.27 -5.67
C MET A 579 -1.13 17.79 -5.59
N VAL A 580 -0.23 18.51 -4.91
CA VAL A 580 -0.26 19.98 -4.85
C VAL A 580 -0.02 20.59 -6.24
N VAL A 581 0.93 20.05 -7.00
CA VAL A 581 1.21 20.51 -8.37
C VAL A 581 0.01 20.28 -9.29
N ASP A 582 -0.61 19.09 -9.24
CA ASP A 582 -1.81 18.78 -10.02
C ASP A 582 -2.97 19.73 -9.70
N VAL A 583 -3.22 19.99 -8.42
CA VAL A 583 -4.26 20.92 -7.98
C VAL A 583 -3.98 22.33 -8.49
N LEU A 584 -2.75 22.83 -8.30
CA LEU A 584 -2.34 24.14 -8.79
C LEU A 584 -2.48 24.25 -10.32
N PHE A 585 -2.16 23.18 -11.02
CA PHE A 585 -2.29 23.13 -12.47
C PHE A 585 -3.75 23.24 -12.90
N LEU A 586 -4.66 22.50 -12.28
CA LEU A 586 -6.09 22.61 -12.61
C LEU A 586 -6.63 24.00 -12.25
N CYS A 587 -6.27 24.55 -11.09
CA CYS A 587 -6.61 25.92 -10.71
C CYS A 587 -6.13 26.94 -11.76
N PHE A 588 -4.89 26.79 -12.23
CA PHE A 588 -4.31 27.61 -13.30
C PHE A 588 -5.04 27.46 -14.64
N ALA A 589 -5.42 26.24 -15.02
CA ALA A 589 -6.19 26.00 -16.24
C ALA A 589 -7.58 26.65 -16.17
N ILE A 590 -8.23 26.60 -15.01
CA ILE A 590 -9.52 27.28 -14.76
C ILE A 590 -9.33 28.80 -14.79
N ASP A 591 -8.34 29.34 -14.07
CA ASP A 591 -8.07 30.78 -13.98
C ASP A 591 -7.79 31.36 -15.37
N THR A 592 -6.96 30.70 -16.18
CA THR A 592 -6.67 31.13 -17.56
C THR A 592 -7.84 31.01 -18.54
N LYS A 593 -8.84 30.17 -18.23
CA LYS A 593 -10.02 29.98 -19.09
C LYS A 593 -11.09 31.03 -18.82
N TYR A 594 -11.29 31.42 -17.57
CA TYR A 594 -12.40 32.29 -17.16
C TYR A 594 -11.97 33.73 -16.86
N ASN A 595 -10.70 33.96 -16.50
CA ASN A 595 -10.14 35.29 -16.29
C ASN A 595 -9.23 35.66 -17.46
N ASP A 596 -9.23 36.94 -17.84
CA ASP A 596 -8.46 37.45 -18.98
C ASP A 596 -7.49 38.59 -18.60
N GLY A 597 -7.56 39.06 -17.35
CA GLY A 597 -6.78 40.16 -16.81
C GLY A 597 -7.48 41.52 -16.87
N SER A 598 -8.73 41.61 -17.35
CA SER A 598 -9.51 42.85 -17.36
C SER A 598 -10.05 43.21 -15.96
N PRO A 599 -10.39 44.48 -15.68
CA PRO A 599 -11.00 44.87 -14.41
C PRO A 599 -12.25 44.04 -14.10
N GLY A 600 -12.26 43.36 -12.94
CA GLY A 600 -13.32 42.42 -12.56
C GLY A 600 -13.11 40.96 -13.02
N ARG A 601 -12.14 40.70 -13.91
CA ARG A 601 -11.70 39.36 -14.36
C ARG A 601 -10.18 39.21 -14.28
N GLU A 602 -9.63 39.70 -13.18
CA GLU A 602 -8.21 39.63 -12.89
C GLU A 602 -7.82 38.19 -12.51
N PHE A 603 -6.61 37.79 -12.88
CA PHE A 603 -6.09 36.48 -12.51
C PHE A 603 -5.82 36.36 -11.00
N TYR A 604 -6.08 35.17 -10.46
CA TYR A 604 -5.73 34.81 -9.08
C TYR A 604 -4.31 34.23 -8.96
N MET A 605 -3.73 33.78 -10.08
CA MET A 605 -2.41 33.17 -10.13
C MET A 605 -1.27 34.07 -9.61
N ASP A 606 -0.21 33.44 -9.10
CA ASP A 606 1.01 34.13 -8.68
C ASP A 606 1.69 34.84 -9.87
N LYS A 607 2.40 35.93 -9.60
CA LYS A 607 3.11 36.76 -10.60
C LYS A 607 3.96 35.93 -11.56
N VAL A 608 4.63 34.89 -11.05
CA VAL A 608 5.49 34.01 -11.87
C VAL A 608 4.70 33.28 -12.97
N LEU A 609 3.47 32.85 -12.69
CA LEU A 609 2.62 32.20 -13.70
C LEU A 609 2.01 33.23 -14.66
N MET A 610 1.67 34.42 -14.14
CA MET A 610 1.15 35.53 -14.95
C MET A 610 2.16 35.98 -16.00
N GLU A 611 3.42 36.19 -15.60
CA GLU A 611 4.53 36.51 -16.51
C GLU A 611 4.71 35.44 -17.59
N PHE A 612 4.56 34.16 -17.23
CA PHE A 612 4.62 33.06 -18.19
C PHE A 612 3.48 33.12 -19.22
N VAL A 613 2.24 33.39 -18.78
CA VAL A 613 1.07 33.53 -19.66
C VAL A 613 1.25 34.73 -20.61
N GLU A 614 1.71 35.86 -20.09
CA GLU A 614 1.98 37.05 -20.89
C GLU A 614 3.09 36.83 -21.92
N SER A 615 4.19 36.20 -21.51
CA SER A 615 5.30 35.83 -22.41
C SER A 615 4.82 34.89 -23.53
N SER A 616 4.00 33.90 -23.18
CA SER A 616 3.39 32.98 -24.15
C SER A 616 2.41 33.70 -25.10
N ARG A 617 1.64 34.66 -24.59
CA ARG A 617 0.71 35.47 -25.40
C ARG A 617 1.47 36.39 -26.36
N LYS A 618 2.59 36.98 -25.92
CA LYS A 618 3.48 37.80 -26.77
C LYS A 618 4.10 36.97 -27.89
N SER A 619 4.66 35.79 -27.59
CA SER A 619 5.28 34.93 -28.60
C SER A 619 4.28 34.41 -29.64
N MET A 620 3.03 34.11 -29.25
CA MET A 620 1.97 33.78 -30.21
C MET A 620 1.60 34.96 -31.12
N LYS A 621 1.54 36.18 -30.59
CA LYS A 621 1.28 37.39 -31.39
C LYS A 621 2.42 37.68 -32.38
N GLU A 622 3.66 37.44 -31.98
CA GLU A 622 4.84 37.60 -32.83
C GLU A 622 4.90 36.53 -33.93
N ALA A 623 4.57 35.28 -33.61
CA ALA A 623 4.46 34.21 -34.60
C ALA A 623 3.35 34.47 -35.63
N GLY A 624 2.19 34.96 -35.18
CA GLY A 624 1.10 35.36 -36.07
C GLY A 624 1.43 36.57 -36.96
N ARG A 625 2.23 37.51 -36.46
CA ARG A 625 2.74 38.65 -37.26
C ARG A 625 3.76 38.23 -38.31
N ARG A 626 4.61 37.23 -38.03
CA ARG A 626 5.54 36.67 -39.03
C ARG A 626 4.80 35.90 -40.12
N GLY A 627 3.81 35.08 -39.77
CA GLY A 627 2.99 34.37 -40.76
C GLY A 627 2.17 35.30 -41.66
N GLY A 628 1.70 36.45 -41.14
CA GLY A 628 0.97 37.45 -41.94
C GLY A 628 1.86 38.41 -42.75
N ALA A 629 3.18 38.40 -42.54
CA ALA A 629 4.13 39.19 -43.33
C ALA A 629 4.59 38.44 -44.60
N GLU A 630 4.72 37.11 -44.55
CA GLU A 630 5.03 36.28 -45.72
C GLU A 630 3.90 36.28 -46.77
N ASP A 631 2.63 36.41 -46.35
CA ASP A 631 1.47 36.47 -47.27
C ASP A 631 1.27 37.83 -47.96
N ARG A 632 2.04 38.86 -47.58
CA ARG A 632 1.95 40.21 -48.18
C ARG A 632 3.05 40.54 -49.18
N GLU A 633 4.05 39.67 -49.35
CA GLU A 633 5.18 39.93 -50.26
C GLU A 633 5.02 39.34 -51.68
N LEU A 634 3.91 38.67 -51.99
CA LEU A 634 3.60 38.23 -53.36
C LEU A 634 2.50 39.10 -53.99
N LYS A 635 2.85 40.34 -54.35
CA LYS A 635 2.11 41.10 -55.37
C LYS A 635 2.75 40.81 -56.74
N PRO A 636 2.01 40.30 -57.74
CA PRO A 636 2.56 40.08 -59.06
C PRO A 636 2.76 41.42 -59.77
N MET A 637 3.95 41.63 -60.32
CA MET A 637 4.17 42.65 -61.35
C MET A 637 3.33 42.27 -62.58
N VAL A 638 2.29 43.04 -62.85
CA VAL A 638 1.52 42.99 -64.10
C VAL A 638 2.44 43.50 -65.21
N GLY A 639 2.61 42.68 -66.25
CA GLY A 639 3.36 43.01 -67.46
C GLY A 639 2.71 44.16 -68.23
N ALA A 640 3.55 45.06 -68.71
CA ALA A 640 3.25 45.87 -69.87
C ALA A 640 3.90 45.16 -71.06
N ASP A 641 3.09 44.72 -72.02
CA ASP A 641 3.44 44.68 -73.44
C ASP A 641 2.12 44.78 -74.23
N GLU A 642 2.00 45.88 -74.96
CA GLU A 642 1.06 46.09 -76.05
C GLU A 642 1.59 45.36 -77.29
N GLU A 643 0.80 44.43 -77.85
CA GLU A 643 0.41 44.37 -79.27
C GLU A 643 -0.81 43.46 -79.44
#